data_AF-A0AAJ8JX30-F1
#
_entry.id   AF-A0AAJ8JX30-F1
#
_cell.length_a   1.000
_cell.length_b   1.000
_cell.length_c   1.000
_cell.angle_alpha   90.00
_cell.angle_beta   90.00
_cell.angle_gamma   90.00
#
_symmetry.space_group_name_H-M   'P 1'
#
loop_
_entity.id
_entity.type
_entity.pdbx_description
1 polymer ?
#
loop_
_entity_poly.entity_id
_entity_poly.type
_entity_poly.pdbx_seq_one_letter_code
_entity_poly.pdbx_strand_id
1 'polypeptide(L)'
;MSSASPASSSSKRKTPPEISEDEFTRIPTREEKRKQKKVAKHKPSFQYNIQDLRYGKKVTIAHIRDLLLYILVNAQKPQWIHVENKSFISHTVVLYIPGLLPAHLGLNPNVTKSSMPFSLSPDSAESTVEDLTQSTSSSKVPSMSELFTYGCPTRAPGDKTKMHSPINQLLMSPMPDSVKKQIDEETQRLHQSASTLGRHLPLMFLLTPNQMIDNNYSLPSYLPKGNSIVIPGSEKWQLPEQLMQKLSGSHDAPSIDSLSANSGAVAITNSAKSVKGNTRKGDWVETAEAQNPPDNGIYPVLAIDCEMVVSNDGDELARVSVVDFESGQTVFDHFVKPPLEITDYRTRWSGITADLLRTATHTVASIQQCLLLGETPIITPHTILLGHSLECDLNALRIRHPLCIDTALIYKHPRGPPFKPGLKWLAQKWLNKEIQASEEGHDSVEDAKACVDLLRMKMEYGPEFGNSMNNMEPIVERLNRYTINSPKGKTSAYCDYGNPRWLYGNKATTAISCSDDEEVWTAVRQHVKSHDFVFARLMDLARVQGWDNGDPTLTVDSENTLEQALTRFDTLLTSLHSSLPPNTALILVTGHSSPLAMLDLTRRRQRWEQLIKTNGSLEGIEADDRWLTQDDRSLEQSVEEAKEGMAFFRVKT
;
A
#
# COMPACT_ATOMS: atom_id res chain seq x y z
N MET A 1 56.47 -96.17 -4.77
CA MET A 1 56.14 -96.48 -6.18
C MET A 1 55.08 -95.52 -6.65
N SER A 2 55.34 -94.89 -7.80
CA SER A 2 54.41 -94.38 -8.82
C SER A 2 52.91 -94.29 -8.47
N SER A 3 52.27 -93.14 -8.66
CA SER A 3 51.64 -92.79 -9.95
C SER A 3 50.56 -91.69 -9.81
N ALA A 4 50.41 -90.97 -10.91
CA ALA A 4 49.70 -89.73 -11.13
C ALA A 4 48.16 -89.85 -11.29
N SER A 5 47.45 -88.76 -10.90
CA SER A 5 46.45 -87.92 -11.62
C SER A 5 45.71 -88.49 -12.86
N PRO A 6 44.44 -88.09 -13.18
CA PRO A 6 44.13 -86.68 -13.52
C PRO A 6 42.69 -86.09 -13.35
N ALA A 7 42.71 -84.77 -13.17
CA ALA A 7 41.90 -83.63 -13.70
C ALA A 7 40.53 -83.79 -14.40
N SER A 8 39.61 -82.87 -14.04
CA SER A 8 38.96 -81.86 -14.92
C SER A 8 38.09 -80.93 -14.04
N SER A 9 37.81 -79.64 -14.27
CA SER A 9 38.22 -78.61 -15.22
C SER A 9 37.81 -77.24 -14.63
N SER A 10 38.59 -76.21 -14.90
CA SER A 10 38.47 -74.83 -14.41
C SER A 10 37.36 -73.99 -15.05
N SER A 11 36.79 -73.04 -14.31
CA SER A 11 36.45 -71.70 -14.84
C SER A 11 36.79 -70.61 -13.80
N LYS A 12 37.26 -69.45 -14.29
CA LYS A 12 37.97 -68.38 -13.56
C LYS A 12 37.06 -67.18 -13.24
N ARG A 13 37.46 -66.44 -12.18
CA ARG A 13 37.23 -65.01 -11.82
C ARG A 13 35.83 -64.68 -11.25
N LYS A 14 35.67 -63.78 -10.26
CA LYS A 14 36.43 -62.56 -9.87
C LYS A 14 36.54 -62.41 -8.34
N THR A 15 37.59 -61.70 -7.93
CA THR A 15 37.87 -61.16 -6.58
C THR A 15 36.72 -60.28 -6.03
N PRO A 16 36.43 -60.31 -4.72
CA PRO A 16 35.50 -59.37 -4.08
C PRO A 16 36.09 -57.95 -4.06
N PRO A 17 35.28 -56.89 -4.14
CA PRO A 17 35.78 -55.52 -4.06
C PRO A 17 36.28 -55.19 -2.66
N GLU A 18 37.41 -54.49 -2.61
CA GLU A 18 38.01 -53.88 -1.42
C GLU A 18 37.01 -52.92 -0.77
N ILE A 19 36.78 -53.10 0.53
CA ILE A 19 36.05 -52.16 1.38
C ILE A 19 37.08 -51.10 1.80
N SER A 20 36.88 -49.85 1.37
CA SER A 20 37.66 -48.70 1.84
C SER A 20 37.35 -48.42 3.31
N GLU A 21 38.38 -48.41 4.15
CA GLU A 21 38.33 -48.18 5.60
C GLU A 21 38.04 -46.71 6.02
N ASP A 22 37.30 -45.92 5.24
CA ASP A 22 37.03 -44.51 5.53
C ASP A 22 35.54 -44.15 5.37
N GLU A 23 34.66 -44.74 6.19
CA GLU A 23 33.38 -44.10 6.53
C GLU A 23 32.84 -44.58 7.89
N PHE A 24 33.62 -44.41 8.95
CA PHE A 24 33.05 -44.44 10.31
C PHE A 24 32.36 -43.09 10.55
N THR A 25 31.03 -43.04 10.49
CA THR A 25 30.27 -41.85 10.90
C THR A 25 30.61 -41.55 12.36
N ARG A 26 31.38 -40.48 12.57
CA ARG A 26 31.85 -40.04 13.88
C ARG A 26 30.65 -39.82 14.81
N ILE A 27 30.45 -40.70 15.79
CA ILE A 27 29.40 -40.57 16.79
C ILE A 27 29.73 -39.34 17.65
N PRO A 28 28.88 -38.29 17.67
CA PRO A 28 29.20 -37.06 18.39
C PRO A 28 29.34 -37.36 19.89
N THR A 29 30.40 -36.83 20.47
CA THR A 29 30.74 -37.00 21.90
C THR A 29 29.62 -36.43 22.79
N ARG A 30 29.57 -36.85 24.06
CA ARG A 30 28.57 -36.35 25.02
C ARG A 30 28.65 -34.83 25.22
N GLU A 31 29.83 -34.23 25.06
CA GLU A 31 30.03 -32.78 25.07
C GLU A 31 29.57 -32.11 23.77
N GLU A 32 29.86 -32.69 22.60
CA GLU A 32 29.34 -32.20 21.32
C GLU A 32 27.81 -32.31 21.27
N LYS A 33 27.22 -33.40 21.76
CA LYS A 33 25.76 -33.54 21.94
C LYS A 33 25.19 -32.51 22.92
N ARG A 34 25.93 -32.15 23.99
CA ARG A 34 25.54 -31.09 24.93
C ARG A 34 25.68 -29.69 24.31
N LYS A 35 26.71 -29.42 23.52
CA LYS A 35 26.91 -28.17 22.77
C LYS A 35 25.87 -28.03 21.65
N GLN A 36 25.63 -29.09 20.86
CA GLN A 36 24.56 -29.16 19.88
C GLN A 36 23.19 -28.97 20.51
N LYS A 37 22.91 -29.58 21.68
CA LYS A 37 21.69 -29.30 22.45
C LYS A 37 21.60 -27.87 22.96
N LYS A 38 22.70 -27.23 23.37
CA LYS A 38 22.73 -25.81 23.77
C LYS A 38 22.50 -24.86 22.58
N VAL A 39 23.08 -25.15 21.41
CA VAL A 39 22.89 -24.37 20.18
C VAL A 39 21.47 -24.56 19.64
N ALA A 40 20.93 -25.79 19.66
CA ALA A 40 19.55 -26.08 19.29
C ALA A 40 18.53 -25.43 20.24
N LYS A 41 18.86 -25.29 21.53
CA LYS A 41 18.00 -24.63 22.53
C LYS A 41 17.72 -23.15 22.22
N HIS A 42 18.53 -22.51 21.39
CA HIS A 42 18.38 -21.09 21.04
C HIS A 42 17.95 -20.86 19.59
N LYS A 43 17.55 -21.92 18.88
CA LYS A 43 17.17 -21.83 17.47
C LYS A 43 15.66 -21.53 17.33
N PRO A 44 15.27 -20.37 16.78
CA PRO A 44 13.87 -20.09 16.49
C PRO A 44 13.32 -20.97 15.37
N SER A 45 12.07 -21.44 15.53
CA SER A 45 11.41 -22.30 14.55
C SER A 45 9.88 -22.12 14.56
N PHE A 46 9.24 -22.47 13.45
CA PHE A 46 7.78 -22.53 13.31
C PHE A 46 7.31 -23.98 13.38
N GLN A 47 6.26 -24.24 14.16
CA GLN A 47 5.66 -25.57 14.30
C GLN A 47 4.13 -25.47 14.23
N TYR A 48 3.51 -26.16 13.29
CA TYR A 48 2.05 -26.16 13.17
C TYR A 48 1.39 -26.94 14.31
N ASN A 49 0.32 -26.37 14.87
CA ASN A 49 -0.55 -27.10 15.79
C ASN A 49 -1.64 -27.81 14.99
N ILE A 50 -1.36 -29.05 14.61
CA ILE A 50 -2.24 -29.86 13.76
C ILE A 50 -3.61 -30.10 14.42
N GLN A 51 -3.69 -30.15 15.75
CA GLN A 51 -4.97 -30.39 16.45
C GLN A 51 -5.97 -29.25 16.22
N ASP A 52 -5.51 -28.00 16.15
CA ASP A 52 -6.36 -26.84 15.90
C ASP A 52 -6.87 -26.81 14.45
N LEU A 53 -6.04 -27.25 13.51
CA LEU A 53 -6.35 -27.23 12.07
C LEU A 53 -7.25 -28.38 11.60
N ARG A 54 -7.36 -29.47 12.38
CA ARG A 54 -8.18 -30.65 12.04
C ARG A 54 -9.68 -30.38 11.98
N TYR A 55 -10.17 -29.32 12.63
CA TYR A 55 -11.60 -29.00 12.68
C TYR A 55 -12.10 -28.20 11.47
N GLY A 56 -11.37 -28.21 10.34
CA GLY A 56 -11.81 -27.59 9.08
C GLY A 56 -11.68 -26.06 9.03
N LYS A 57 -11.16 -25.40 10.07
CA LYS A 57 -10.94 -23.95 10.07
C LYS A 57 -9.67 -23.63 9.29
N LYS A 58 -9.83 -23.10 8.06
CA LYS A 58 -8.69 -22.59 7.27
C LYS A 58 -8.02 -21.40 7.97
N VAL A 59 -6.70 -21.30 7.84
CA VAL A 59 -5.94 -20.13 8.30
C VAL A 59 -6.32 -18.93 7.42
N THR A 60 -6.76 -17.83 8.02
CA THR A 60 -7.11 -16.61 7.28
C THR A 60 -5.91 -15.67 7.19
N ILE A 61 -5.98 -14.68 6.30
CA ILE A 61 -4.94 -13.65 6.24
C ILE A 61 -4.84 -12.84 7.55
N ALA A 62 -5.97 -12.66 8.27
CA ALA A 62 -5.96 -12.06 9.60
C ALA A 62 -5.15 -12.88 10.61
N HIS A 63 -5.22 -14.22 10.55
CA HIS A 63 -4.42 -15.08 11.42
C HIS A 63 -2.91 -14.94 11.16
N ILE A 64 -2.51 -14.67 9.91
CA ILE A 64 -1.10 -14.38 9.57
C ILE A 64 -0.69 -13.02 10.12
N ARG A 65 -1.51 -11.97 9.94
CA ARG A 65 -1.28 -10.67 10.59
C ARG A 65 -1.09 -10.81 12.09
N ASP A 66 -1.95 -11.59 12.75
CA ASP A 66 -1.88 -11.77 14.21
C ASP A 66 -0.62 -12.53 14.62
N LEU A 67 -0.12 -13.47 13.80
CA LEU A 67 1.20 -14.08 13.97
C LEU A 67 2.33 -13.04 13.86
N LEU A 68 2.27 -12.12 12.88
CA LEU A 68 3.27 -11.04 12.74
C LEU A 68 3.31 -10.15 13.99
N LEU A 69 2.14 -9.73 14.47
CA LEU A 69 2.03 -8.93 15.70
C LEU A 69 2.47 -9.72 16.94
N TYR A 70 2.21 -11.02 16.99
CA TYR A 70 2.73 -11.88 18.05
C TYR A 70 4.25 -11.91 18.03
N ILE A 71 4.89 -12.05 16.87
CA ILE A 71 6.36 -12.06 16.74
C ILE A 71 6.95 -10.70 17.14
N LEU A 72 6.38 -9.60 16.64
CA LEU A 72 7.00 -8.27 16.71
C LEU A 72 6.67 -7.45 17.97
N VAL A 73 5.43 -7.54 18.50
CA VAL A 73 4.92 -6.62 19.54
C VAL A 73 4.18 -7.32 20.69
N ASN A 74 4.50 -8.58 20.96
CA ASN A 74 3.93 -9.36 22.08
C ASN A 74 2.38 -9.38 22.10
N ALA A 75 1.75 -9.39 20.93
CA ALA A 75 0.31 -9.61 20.83
C ALA A 75 -0.09 -11.03 21.29
N GLN A 76 -1.38 -11.36 21.21
CA GLN A 76 -1.89 -12.67 21.61
C GLN A 76 -1.27 -13.79 20.77
N LYS A 77 -0.86 -14.89 21.42
CA LYS A 77 -0.30 -16.07 20.76
C LYS A 77 -1.36 -16.76 19.87
N PRO A 78 -1.07 -17.01 18.58
CA PRO A 78 -1.97 -17.79 17.72
C PRO A 78 -2.04 -19.26 18.15
N GLN A 79 -3.22 -19.89 18.01
CA GLN A 79 -3.45 -21.28 18.42
C GLN A 79 -2.96 -22.31 17.39
N TRP A 80 -3.06 -21.96 16.10
CA TRP A 80 -2.75 -22.83 14.97
C TRP A 80 -1.25 -23.02 14.71
N ILE A 81 -0.38 -22.20 15.32
CA ILE A 81 1.07 -22.25 15.13
C ILE A 81 1.83 -21.87 16.40
N HIS A 82 2.87 -22.63 16.70
CA HIS A 82 3.82 -22.35 17.76
C HIS A 82 5.11 -21.80 17.17
N VAL A 83 5.58 -20.68 17.73
CA VAL A 83 6.90 -20.10 17.44
C VAL A 83 7.83 -20.46 18.60
N GLU A 84 8.71 -21.43 18.38
CA GLU A 84 9.72 -21.84 19.34
C GLU A 84 10.81 -20.77 19.40
N ASN A 85 11.33 -20.47 20.60
CA ASN A 85 12.40 -19.48 20.81
C ASN A 85 12.16 -18.11 20.16
N LYS A 86 10.90 -17.64 20.13
CA LYS A 86 10.47 -16.37 19.49
C LYS A 86 11.38 -15.17 19.79
N SER A 87 11.87 -15.04 21.03
CA SER A 87 12.73 -13.92 21.44
C SER A 87 14.08 -13.84 20.69
N PHE A 88 14.48 -14.92 20.01
CA PHE A 88 15.70 -14.97 19.21
C PHE A 88 15.49 -14.52 17.76
N ILE A 89 14.25 -14.30 17.32
CA ILE A 89 13.97 -13.74 15.98
C ILE A 89 14.44 -12.29 15.97
N SER A 90 15.42 -12.01 15.11
CA SER A 90 16.07 -10.69 14.99
C SER A 90 15.34 -9.77 14.01
N HIS A 91 14.90 -10.34 12.89
CA HIS A 91 14.22 -9.62 11.81
C HIS A 91 13.04 -10.45 11.30
N THR A 92 12.02 -9.78 10.76
CA THR A 92 10.89 -10.43 10.10
C THR A 92 10.71 -9.86 8.69
N VAL A 93 10.77 -10.71 7.68
CA VAL A 93 10.54 -10.37 6.27
C VAL A 93 9.25 -11.05 5.79
N VAL A 94 8.34 -10.26 5.25
CA VAL A 94 7.10 -10.73 4.63
C VAL A 94 7.11 -10.40 3.15
N LEU A 95 6.99 -11.43 2.31
CA LEU A 95 6.82 -11.29 0.87
C LEU A 95 5.39 -11.65 0.48
N TYR A 96 4.65 -10.70 -0.07
CA TYR A 96 3.31 -10.91 -0.63
C TYR A 96 3.43 -11.18 -2.14
N ILE A 97 3.07 -12.39 -2.58
CA ILE A 97 3.39 -12.94 -3.91
C ILE A 97 2.11 -13.47 -4.60
N PRO A 98 1.21 -12.59 -5.07
CA PRO A 98 0.11 -13.01 -5.91
C PRO A 98 0.64 -13.65 -7.21
N GLY A 99 -0.10 -14.62 -7.74
CA GLY A 99 0.27 -15.35 -8.96
C GLY A 99 1.07 -16.63 -8.72
N LEU A 100 1.56 -16.90 -7.52
CA LEU A 100 2.17 -18.20 -7.21
C LEU A 100 1.10 -19.24 -6.88
N LEU A 101 0.90 -20.22 -7.76
CA LEU A 101 -0.14 -21.26 -7.67
C LEU A 101 0.45 -22.64 -7.32
N PRO A 102 -0.35 -23.59 -6.80
CA PRO A 102 0.10 -24.95 -6.50
C PRO A 102 0.76 -25.66 -7.69
N ALA A 103 0.21 -25.47 -8.90
CA ALA A 103 0.74 -26.07 -10.12
C ALA A 103 2.19 -25.66 -10.42
N HIS A 104 2.58 -24.41 -10.09
CA HIS A 104 3.96 -23.92 -10.27
C HIS A 104 4.96 -24.64 -9.36
N LEU A 105 4.47 -25.20 -8.25
CA LEU A 105 5.24 -25.96 -7.26
C LEU A 105 5.20 -27.47 -7.53
N GLY A 106 4.55 -27.92 -8.63
CA GLY A 106 4.33 -29.34 -8.92
C GLY A 106 3.31 -30.00 -7.99
N LEU A 107 2.42 -29.24 -7.37
CA LEU A 107 1.40 -29.73 -6.44
C LEU A 107 0.02 -29.86 -7.10
N ASN A 108 -0.80 -30.77 -6.57
CA ASN A 108 -2.21 -30.87 -6.95
C ASN A 108 -2.94 -29.54 -6.63
N PRO A 109 -3.70 -28.94 -7.56
CA PRO A 109 -4.46 -27.71 -7.32
C PRO A 109 -5.42 -27.79 -6.12
N ASN A 110 -5.93 -28.98 -5.78
CA ASN A 110 -6.84 -29.18 -4.66
C ASN A 110 -6.16 -29.08 -3.28
N VAL A 111 -4.83 -28.96 -3.21
CA VAL A 111 -4.10 -28.86 -1.94
C VAL A 111 -4.54 -27.67 -1.09
N THR A 112 -5.00 -26.59 -1.74
CA THR A 112 -5.51 -25.37 -1.08
C THR A 112 -6.94 -25.49 -0.56
N LYS A 113 -7.67 -26.54 -0.95
CA LYS A 113 -9.03 -26.82 -0.47
C LYS A 113 -9.05 -27.35 0.96
N SER A 114 -7.97 -28.02 1.38
CA SER A 114 -7.80 -28.53 2.74
C SER A 114 -7.58 -27.41 3.76
N SER A 115 -7.83 -27.68 5.05
CA SER A 115 -7.39 -26.83 6.18
C SER A 115 -6.02 -27.24 6.73
N MET A 116 -5.47 -28.36 6.27
CA MET A 116 -4.25 -28.95 6.81
C MET A 116 -3.01 -28.47 6.05
N PRO A 117 -1.86 -28.28 6.74
CA PRO A 117 -0.59 -28.03 6.06
C PRO A 117 -0.25 -29.18 5.11
N PHE A 118 0.39 -28.86 3.99
CA PHE A 118 0.80 -29.81 2.96
C PHE A 118 2.32 -29.84 2.81
N SER A 119 2.85 -31.00 2.45
CA SER A 119 4.28 -31.20 2.20
C SER A 119 4.67 -30.67 0.82
N LEU A 120 5.87 -30.11 0.72
CA LEU A 120 6.49 -29.70 -0.55
C LEU A 120 7.44 -30.78 -1.10
N SER A 121 7.63 -31.90 -0.39
CA SER A 121 8.48 -33.01 -0.82
C SER A 121 7.75 -33.94 -1.80
N PRO A 122 8.37 -34.32 -2.94
CA PRO A 122 7.77 -35.19 -3.95
C PRO A 122 7.30 -36.55 -3.44
N ASP A 123 7.94 -37.08 -2.40
CA ASP A 123 7.73 -38.45 -1.90
C ASP A 123 6.49 -38.63 -1.01
N SER A 124 5.67 -37.58 -0.83
CA SER A 124 4.52 -37.58 0.08
C SER A 124 3.16 -37.77 -0.59
N ALA A 125 3.14 -38.12 -1.88
CA ALA A 125 1.94 -38.66 -2.51
C ALA A 125 1.64 -40.03 -1.87
N GLU A 126 0.83 -40.04 -0.80
CA GLU A 126 0.08 -41.23 -0.43
C GLU A 126 -0.80 -41.59 -1.63
N SER A 127 -0.32 -42.56 -2.38
CA SER A 127 -0.98 -43.19 -3.51
C SER A 127 -2.19 -43.97 -3.01
N THR A 128 -3.33 -43.30 -2.87
CA THR A 128 -4.61 -43.99 -3.03
C THR A 128 -4.73 -44.39 -4.50
N VAL A 129 -5.01 -45.67 -4.72
CA VAL A 129 -4.76 -46.47 -5.95
C VAL A 129 -5.65 -46.06 -7.16
N GLU A 130 -6.26 -44.87 -7.17
CA GLU A 130 -7.23 -44.46 -8.21
C GLU A 130 -6.79 -43.29 -9.10
N ASP A 131 -5.67 -42.60 -8.82
CA ASP A 131 -5.31 -41.33 -9.51
C ASP A 131 -4.11 -41.43 -10.48
N LEU A 132 -3.93 -42.57 -11.15
CA LEU A 132 -2.79 -42.85 -12.05
C LEU A 132 -2.89 -42.21 -13.46
N THR A 133 -3.72 -41.18 -13.68
CA THR A 133 -3.87 -40.57 -15.02
C THR A 133 -3.57 -39.06 -15.10
N GLN A 134 -3.15 -38.41 -14.02
CA GLN A 134 -2.68 -37.02 -14.08
C GLN A 134 -1.17 -36.94 -13.86
N SER A 135 -0.45 -36.58 -14.92
CA SER A 135 1.00 -36.31 -14.90
C SER A 135 1.31 -35.25 -13.84
N THR A 136 2.00 -35.63 -12.76
CA THR A 136 2.59 -34.66 -11.82
C THR A 136 3.68 -33.87 -12.56
N SER A 137 3.39 -32.63 -12.92
CA SER A 137 4.36 -31.73 -13.56
C SER A 137 5.53 -31.43 -12.63
N SER A 138 6.76 -31.36 -13.16
CA SER A 138 7.93 -30.95 -12.39
C SER A 138 7.77 -29.52 -11.85
N SER A 139 8.22 -29.29 -10.61
CA SER A 139 8.21 -27.95 -10.00
C SER A 139 9.02 -26.97 -10.84
N LYS A 140 8.46 -25.79 -11.10
CA LYS A 140 9.13 -24.68 -11.80
C LYS A 140 9.86 -23.74 -10.84
N VAL A 141 9.68 -23.93 -9.53
CA VAL A 141 10.30 -23.12 -8.47
C VAL A 141 10.93 -24.08 -7.43
N PRO A 142 12.01 -24.80 -7.78
CA PRO A 142 12.62 -25.81 -6.92
C PRO A 142 13.11 -25.25 -5.58
N SER A 143 13.52 -23.97 -5.51
CA SER A 143 13.93 -23.34 -4.26
C SER A 143 12.84 -23.37 -3.18
N MET A 144 11.56 -23.45 -3.55
CA MET A 144 10.47 -23.55 -2.58
C MET A 144 10.52 -24.82 -1.75
N SER A 145 10.85 -25.99 -2.34
CA SER A 145 10.95 -27.25 -1.59
C SER A 145 12.28 -27.38 -0.84
N GLU A 146 13.33 -26.70 -1.31
CA GLU A 146 14.61 -26.58 -0.57
C GLU A 146 14.47 -25.67 0.66
N LEU A 147 13.70 -24.60 0.50
CA LEU A 147 13.49 -23.60 1.55
C LEU A 147 12.33 -23.96 2.48
N PHE A 148 11.28 -24.62 2.04
CA PHE A 148 10.13 -24.87 2.90
C PHE A 148 9.78 -26.35 2.89
N THR A 149 9.62 -26.94 4.07
CA THR A 149 9.17 -28.33 4.20
C THR A 149 7.67 -28.44 3.99
N TYR A 150 6.92 -27.45 4.50
CA TYR A 150 5.46 -27.44 4.48
C TYR A 150 4.92 -26.08 4.04
N GLY A 151 3.84 -26.11 3.26
CA GLY A 151 2.95 -24.98 3.02
C GLY A 151 1.69 -25.08 3.86
N CYS A 152 1.04 -23.94 4.09
CA CYS A 152 -0.25 -23.85 4.78
C CYS A 152 -1.30 -23.30 3.81
N PRO A 153 -2.43 -24.00 3.58
CA PRO A 153 -3.57 -23.40 2.91
C PRO A 153 -4.07 -22.18 3.67
N THR A 154 -4.40 -21.13 2.93
CA THR A 154 -4.93 -19.89 3.49
C THR A 154 -6.22 -19.49 2.80
N ARG A 155 -6.96 -18.58 3.42
CA ARG A 155 -8.19 -18.01 2.86
C ARG A 155 -8.20 -16.49 2.95
N ALA A 156 -8.37 -15.84 1.80
CA ALA A 156 -8.58 -14.41 1.66
C ALA A 156 -9.92 -13.94 2.28
N PRO A 157 -10.02 -12.65 2.65
CA PRO A 157 -11.27 -12.07 3.13
C PRO A 157 -12.29 -11.89 2.00
N GLY A 158 -13.57 -11.81 2.36
CA GLY A 158 -14.65 -11.45 1.43
C GLY A 158 -15.96 -12.16 1.74
N ASP A 159 -17.03 -11.71 1.09
CA ASP A 159 -18.38 -12.27 1.17
C ASP A 159 -18.64 -13.25 0.00
N LYS A 160 -19.87 -13.75 -0.13
CA LYS A 160 -20.22 -14.73 -1.17
C LYS A 160 -20.03 -14.22 -2.60
N THR A 161 -20.12 -12.91 -2.81
CA THR A 161 -20.13 -12.27 -4.13
C THR A 161 -18.84 -11.54 -4.46
N LYS A 162 -17.98 -11.31 -3.47
CA LYS A 162 -16.78 -10.51 -3.65
C LYS A 162 -15.65 -10.94 -2.72
N MET A 163 -14.44 -11.02 -3.27
CA MET A 163 -13.20 -11.06 -2.50
C MET A 163 -12.80 -9.65 -2.05
N HIS A 164 -12.45 -9.51 -0.77
CA HIS A 164 -11.90 -8.28 -0.21
C HIS A 164 -10.37 -8.29 -0.30
N SER A 165 -9.74 -7.12 -0.15
CA SER A 165 -8.29 -6.98 -0.25
C SER A 165 -7.55 -7.83 0.81
N PRO A 166 -6.76 -8.85 0.40
CA PRO A 166 -5.98 -9.65 1.34
C PRO A 166 -4.85 -8.83 1.98
N ILE A 167 -4.19 -7.97 1.20
CA ILE A 167 -3.14 -7.08 1.70
C ILE A 167 -3.67 -6.11 2.78
N ASN A 168 -4.90 -5.60 2.62
CA ASN A 168 -5.54 -4.78 3.67
C ASN A 168 -5.72 -5.58 4.97
N GLN A 169 -6.20 -6.83 4.87
CA GLN A 169 -6.38 -7.67 6.06
C GLN A 169 -5.05 -8.09 6.69
N LEU A 170 -3.98 -8.21 5.89
CA LEU A 170 -2.64 -8.54 6.36
C LEU A 170 -1.98 -7.38 7.10
N LEU A 171 -2.21 -6.15 6.63
CA LEU A 171 -1.45 -4.98 7.07
C LEU A 171 -2.23 -3.99 7.93
N MET A 172 -3.55 -4.14 8.05
CA MET A 172 -4.37 -3.36 8.96
C MET A 172 -4.77 -4.21 10.17
N SER A 173 -4.55 -3.68 11.37
CA SER A 173 -4.90 -4.31 12.64
C SER A 173 -5.90 -3.47 13.43
N PRO A 174 -6.79 -4.10 14.22
CA PRO A 174 -7.62 -3.35 15.14
C PRO A 174 -6.76 -2.58 16.14
N MET A 175 -7.09 -1.30 16.33
CA MET A 175 -6.45 -0.46 17.33
C MET A 175 -6.67 -1.02 18.74
N PRO A 176 -5.64 -1.03 19.62
CA PRO A 176 -5.81 -1.34 21.03
C PRO A 176 -6.79 -0.36 21.69
N ASP A 177 -7.58 -0.84 22.67
CA ASP A 177 -8.58 -0.01 23.34
C ASP A 177 -7.97 1.17 24.11
N SER A 178 -6.73 1.03 24.59
CA SER A 178 -5.97 2.13 25.20
C SER A 178 -5.70 3.27 24.22
N VAL A 179 -5.41 2.96 22.95
CA VAL A 179 -5.16 3.95 21.90
C VAL A 179 -6.46 4.63 21.49
N LYS A 180 -7.55 3.87 21.34
CA LYS A 180 -8.89 4.44 21.06
C LYS A 180 -9.27 5.48 22.12
N LYS A 181 -9.10 5.12 23.40
CA LYS A 181 -9.38 6.03 24.52
C LYS A 181 -8.55 7.32 24.46
N GLN A 182 -7.26 7.21 24.10
CA GLN A 182 -6.39 8.39 23.94
C GLN A 182 -6.87 9.29 22.80
N ILE A 183 -7.23 8.72 21.64
CA ILE A 183 -7.78 9.47 20.51
C ILE A 183 -9.09 10.16 20.89
N ASP A 184 -9.97 9.49 21.64
CA ASP A 184 -11.24 10.08 22.09
C ASP A 184 -11.00 11.26 23.05
N GLU A 185 -10.07 11.12 23.99
CA GLU A 185 -9.67 12.19 24.91
C GLU A 185 -9.04 13.38 24.16
N GLU A 186 -8.17 13.12 23.19
CA GLU A 186 -7.54 14.13 22.34
C GLU A 186 -8.58 14.86 21.48
N THR A 187 -9.52 14.12 20.89
CA THR A 187 -10.63 14.67 20.10
C THR A 187 -11.47 15.64 20.94
N GLN A 188 -11.79 15.26 22.19
CA GLN A 188 -12.52 16.13 23.10
C GLN A 188 -11.72 17.41 23.44
N ARG A 189 -10.40 17.29 23.66
CA ARG A 189 -9.52 18.45 23.90
C ARG A 189 -9.43 19.37 22.70
N LEU A 190 -9.32 18.82 21.49
CA LEU A 190 -9.29 19.59 20.24
C LEU A 190 -10.60 20.33 20.02
N HIS A 191 -11.75 19.69 20.27
CA HIS A 191 -13.05 20.32 20.20
C HIS A 191 -13.19 21.49 21.20
N GLN A 192 -12.72 21.30 22.44
CA GLN A 192 -12.66 22.39 23.41
C GLN A 192 -11.74 23.53 22.96
N SER A 193 -10.57 23.21 22.39
CA SER A 193 -9.60 24.19 21.90
C SER A 193 -10.12 24.99 20.71
N ALA A 194 -10.87 24.37 19.80
CA ALA A 194 -11.48 25.02 18.63
C ALA A 194 -12.36 26.22 19.03
N SER A 195 -13.16 26.07 20.09
CA SER A 195 -14.03 27.15 20.60
C SER A 195 -13.26 28.42 21.02
N THR A 196 -11.98 28.28 21.36
CA THR A 196 -11.13 29.37 21.85
C THR A 196 -10.25 30.00 20.78
N LEU A 197 -10.20 29.43 19.58
CA LEU A 197 -9.34 29.88 18.48
C LEU A 197 -9.99 30.98 17.63
N GLY A 198 -11.32 31.08 17.65
CA GLY A 198 -12.08 32.11 16.93
C GLY A 198 -11.61 32.23 15.48
N ARG A 199 -11.14 33.43 15.10
CA ARG A 199 -10.66 33.75 13.74
C ARG A 199 -9.41 32.98 13.28
N HIS A 200 -8.68 32.31 14.17
CA HIS A 200 -7.50 31.50 13.85
C HIS A 200 -7.82 30.02 13.61
N LEU A 201 -9.09 29.63 13.74
CA LEU A 201 -9.52 28.24 13.62
C LEU A 201 -9.08 27.54 12.31
N PRO A 202 -9.04 28.20 11.13
CA PRO A 202 -8.53 27.56 9.90
C PRO A 202 -7.10 27.03 10.03
N LEU A 203 -6.24 27.66 10.84
CA LEU A 203 -4.84 27.24 11.00
C LEU A 203 -4.70 25.83 11.60
N MET A 204 -5.72 25.32 12.30
CA MET A 204 -5.72 23.95 12.82
C MET A 204 -5.78 22.88 11.74
N PHE A 205 -6.23 23.24 10.53
CA PHE A 205 -6.46 22.30 9.44
C PHE A 205 -5.33 22.30 8.41
N LEU A 206 -4.26 23.05 8.67
CA LEU A 206 -3.09 23.12 7.78
C LEU A 206 -2.41 21.76 7.69
N LEU A 207 -1.98 21.44 6.48
CA LEU A 207 -1.10 20.31 6.24
C LEU A 207 0.28 20.58 6.86
N THR A 208 0.83 19.56 7.51
CA THR A 208 2.25 19.56 7.92
C THR A 208 3.15 19.38 6.69
N PRO A 209 4.40 19.84 6.72
CA PRO A 209 5.33 19.66 5.60
C PRO A 209 5.48 18.20 5.16
N ASN A 210 5.49 17.25 6.11
CA ASN A 210 5.54 15.83 5.77
C ASN A 210 4.22 15.32 5.16
N GLN A 211 3.04 15.79 5.60
CA GLN A 211 1.79 15.46 4.92
C GLN A 211 1.76 16.01 3.49
N MET A 212 2.31 17.20 3.25
CA MET A 212 2.46 17.77 1.92
C MET A 212 3.38 16.90 1.05
N ILE A 213 4.56 16.53 1.54
CA ILE A 213 5.48 15.60 0.83
C ILE A 213 4.80 14.26 0.54
N ASP A 214 4.16 13.69 1.56
CA ASP A 214 3.48 12.41 1.47
C ASP A 214 2.30 12.45 0.49
N ASN A 215 1.80 13.64 0.13
CA ASN A 215 0.73 13.84 -0.87
C ASN A 215 1.22 14.56 -2.14
N ASN A 216 2.52 14.47 -2.46
CA ASN A 216 3.12 14.98 -3.69
C ASN A 216 2.98 16.50 -3.92
N TYR A 217 2.81 17.29 -2.86
CA TYR A 217 2.93 18.73 -2.97
C TYR A 217 4.39 19.12 -3.23
N SER A 218 4.58 20.09 -4.10
CA SER A 218 5.88 20.74 -4.28
C SER A 218 6.08 21.80 -3.19
N LEU A 219 6.90 21.49 -2.18
CA LEU A 219 7.13 22.40 -1.05
C LEU A 219 7.92 23.65 -1.48
N PRO A 220 7.58 24.85 -0.95
CA PRO A 220 8.45 26.02 -1.07
C PRO A 220 9.86 25.76 -0.54
N SER A 221 10.86 26.39 -1.14
CA SER A 221 12.29 26.14 -0.84
C SER A 221 12.67 26.39 0.62
N TYR A 222 11.99 27.32 1.29
CA TYR A 222 12.23 27.72 2.68
C TYR A 222 11.47 26.89 3.73
N LEU A 223 10.55 26.00 3.33
CA LEU A 223 9.73 25.26 4.28
C LEU A 223 10.50 24.06 4.85
N PRO A 224 10.72 23.96 6.17
CA PRO A 224 11.43 22.83 6.76
C PRO A 224 10.59 21.56 6.68
N LYS A 225 11.24 20.40 6.58
CA LYS A 225 10.55 19.10 6.67
C LYS A 225 10.23 18.78 8.12
N GLY A 226 9.06 18.22 8.38
CA GLY A 226 8.61 17.89 9.73
C GLY A 226 7.15 17.49 9.82
N ASN A 227 6.77 16.96 10.99
CA ASN A 227 5.39 16.56 11.30
C ASN A 227 4.62 17.63 12.09
N SER A 228 5.21 18.80 12.32
CA SER A 228 4.54 19.91 13.01
C SER A 228 3.98 20.89 11.97
N ILE A 229 2.86 21.54 12.29
CA ILE A 229 2.35 22.65 11.48
C ILE A 229 3.37 23.79 11.51
N VAL A 230 3.68 24.34 10.35
CA VAL A 230 4.64 25.45 10.20
C VAL A 230 3.93 26.62 9.53
N ILE A 231 3.96 27.77 10.19
CA ILE A 231 3.55 29.05 9.61
C ILE A 231 4.83 29.83 9.30
N PRO A 232 5.26 29.94 8.02
CA PRO A 232 6.56 30.51 7.68
C PRO A 232 6.76 31.92 8.23
N GLY A 233 7.96 32.19 8.75
CA GLY A 233 8.34 33.46 9.35
C GLY A 233 7.83 33.66 10.78
N SER A 234 6.92 32.83 11.30
CA SER A 234 6.34 33.01 12.65
C SER A 234 7.37 33.02 13.79
N GLU A 235 8.53 32.40 13.59
CA GLU A 235 9.69 32.46 14.49
C GLU A 235 10.27 33.87 14.66
N LYS A 236 10.08 34.77 13.69
CA LYS A 236 10.63 36.15 13.70
C LYS A 236 9.77 37.12 14.52
N TRP A 237 8.48 36.83 14.71
CA TRP A 237 7.53 37.74 15.38
C TRP A 237 6.65 37.09 16.45
N GLN A 238 6.85 35.80 16.74
CA GLN A 238 6.21 35.00 17.78
C GLN A 238 4.66 35.11 17.75
N LEU A 239 4.02 34.15 17.08
CA LEU A 239 2.58 33.92 17.26
C LEU A 239 2.26 33.75 18.75
N PRO A 240 1.07 34.17 19.24
CA PRO A 240 0.72 34.06 20.66
C PRO A 240 1.00 32.65 21.19
N GLU A 241 1.70 32.54 22.31
CA GLU A 241 2.18 31.25 22.87
C GLU A 241 1.03 30.25 23.04
N GLN A 242 -0.18 30.73 23.39
CA GLN A 242 -1.39 29.93 23.48
C GLN A 242 -1.89 29.37 22.14
N LEU A 243 -1.69 30.08 21.03
CA LEU A 243 -2.00 29.63 19.68
C LEU A 243 -0.96 28.59 19.24
N MET A 244 0.33 28.84 19.49
CA MET A 244 1.40 27.90 19.21
C MET A 244 1.25 26.59 19.99
N GLN A 245 0.86 26.65 21.27
CA GLN A 245 0.60 25.46 22.09
C GLN A 245 -0.60 24.64 21.56
N LYS A 246 -1.63 25.31 21.01
CA LYS A 246 -2.81 24.66 20.42
C LYS A 246 -2.54 24.09 19.01
N LEU A 247 -1.67 24.72 18.23
CA LEU A 247 -1.24 24.24 16.91
C LEU A 247 -0.17 23.14 17.00
N SER A 248 0.66 23.14 18.04
CA SER A 248 1.64 22.08 18.32
C SER A 248 1.01 20.86 18.99
N GLY A 249 -0.15 21.01 19.61
CA GLY A 249 -0.88 19.97 20.33
C GLY A 249 -1.52 18.86 19.48
N SER A 250 -1.10 18.68 18.23
CA SER A 250 -1.57 17.59 17.35
C SER A 250 -0.54 16.49 17.09
N HIS A 251 0.69 16.57 17.63
CA HIS A 251 1.69 15.49 17.51
C HIS A 251 2.72 15.49 18.65
N ASP A 252 2.29 15.33 19.90
CA ASP A 252 3.19 14.88 20.97
C ASP A 252 3.41 13.35 20.85
N ALA A 253 4.20 12.96 19.85
CA ALA A 253 5.08 11.82 20.07
C ALA A 253 6.15 12.27 21.09
N PRO A 254 6.53 11.43 22.08
CA PRO A 254 7.44 11.85 23.14
C PRO A 254 8.72 12.43 22.56
N SER A 255 9.07 13.65 23.02
CA SER A 255 10.26 14.41 22.67
C SER A 255 11.52 13.54 22.75
N ILE A 256 12.15 13.27 21.60
CA ILE A 256 13.56 12.84 21.54
C ILE A 256 14.37 14.10 21.28
N ASP A 257 14.64 14.85 22.34
CA ASP A 257 15.73 15.82 22.30
C ASP A 257 17.07 15.08 22.47
N SER A 258 18.07 15.58 21.75
CA SER A 258 19.46 15.12 21.67
C SER A 258 19.76 13.95 20.71
N LEU A 259 19.86 14.26 19.41
CA LEU A 259 20.92 13.68 18.57
C LEU A 259 21.36 14.72 17.53
N SER A 260 22.39 15.48 17.91
CA SER A 260 23.17 16.32 17.01
C SER A 260 23.87 15.50 15.93
N ALA A 261 23.88 16.05 14.71
CA ALA A 261 24.95 15.96 13.72
C ALA A 261 25.52 14.56 13.41
N ASN A 262 24.97 13.90 12.39
CA ASN A 262 25.78 13.29 11.32
C ASN A 262 24.89 12.85 10.15
N SER A 263 24.51 13.82 9.32
CA SER A 263 23.93 13.56 8.00
C SER A 263 25.06 13.73 6.99
N GLY A 264 25.81 12.66 6.73
CA GLY A 264 26.65 12.58 5.55
C GLY A 264 25.75 12.66 4.32
N ALA A 265 25.88 13.73 3.54
CA ALA A 265 25.17 13.93 2.30
C ALA A 265 25.49 12.77 1.33
N VAL A 266 24.54 11.85 1.15
CA VAL A 266 24.54 10.92 0.03
C VAL A 266 23.56 11.49 -0.99
N ALA A 267 24.10 11.97 -2.10
CA ALA A 267 23.34 12.44 -3.24
C ALA A 267 22.50 11.29 -3.79
N ILE A 268 21.18 11.35 -3.56
CA ILE A 268 20.22 10.45 -4.19
C ILE A 268 19.93 11.03 -5.57
N THR A 269 20.54 10.44 -6.60
CA THR A 269 20.18 10.70 -7.99
C THR A 269 18.82 10.06 -8.26
N ASN A 270 17.78 10.90 -8.33
CA ASN A 270 16.43 10.49 -8.71
C ASN A 270 16.40 10.00 -10.16
N SER A 271 16.36 8.69 -10.35
CA SER A 271 15.92 8.06 -11.60
C SER A 271 14.82 7.05 -11.28
N ALA A 272 13.70 7.54 -10.75
CA ALA A 272 12.45 6.78 -10.73
C ALA A 272 11.76 6.99 -12.08
N LYS A 273 11.41 5.89 -12.77
CA LYS A 273 10.51 5.96 -13.91
C LYS A 273 9.13 6.35 -13.41
N SER A 274 8.85 7.65 -13.50
CA SER A 274 7.57 8.31 -13.69
C SER A 274 6.35 7.36 -13.65
N VAL A 275 5.70 7.27 -12.49
CA VAL A 275 4.23 7.44 -12.50
C VAL A 275 4.03 8.74 -13.27
N LYS A 276 3.17 8.82 -14.29
CA LYS A 276 2.81 10.06 -15.00
C LYS A 276 2.13 11.06 -14.05
N GLY A 277 2.83 11.43 -12.98
CA GLY A 277 2.56 12.50 -12.05
C GLY A 277 3.37 13.70 -12.51
N ASN A 278 2.77 14.86 -12.32
CA ASN A 278 3.09 16.14 -12.93
C ASN A 278 4.45 16.76 -12.50
N THR A 279 5.56 16.02 -12.48
CA THR A 279 6.91 16.60 -12.35
C THR A 279 7.35 17.22 -13.67
N ARG A 280 6.70 18.33 -14.03
CA ARG A 280 7.05 19.13 -15.20
C ARG A 280 8.29 19.96 -14.89
N LYS A 281 9.30 19.88 -15.76
CA LYS A 281 10.41 20.84 -15.79
C LYS A 281 9.85 22.16 -16.34
N GLY A 282 9.94 23.25 -15.58
CA GLY A 282 9.42 24.56 -15.96
C GLY A 282 9.56 25.59 -14.84
N ASP A 283 9.17 26.84 -15.12
CA ASP A 283 9.26 27.97 -14.19
C ASP A 283 8.20 27.84 -13.09
N TRP A 284 8.56 27.13 -12.02
CA TRP A 284 7.78 27.11 -10.78
C TRP A 284 7.90 28.46 -10.08
N VAL A 285 6.78 28.99 -9.61
CA VAL A 285 6.76 30.17 -8.74
C VAL A 285 6.48 29.72 -7.32
N GLU A 286 7.20 30.27 -6.35
CA GLU A 286 6.93 30.03 -4.94
C GLU A 286 6.40 31.28 -4.27
N THR A 287 5.41 31.09 -3.38
CA THR A 287 4.89 32.19 -2.56
C THR A 287 6.03 32.73 -1.71
N ALA A 288 6.20 34.05 -1.62
CA ALA A 288 7.24 34.64 -0.79
C ALA A 288 7.06 34.25 0.69
N GLU A 289 8.17 34.10 1.42
CA GLU A 289 8.12 33.92 2.87
C GLU A 289 7.64 35.21 3.54
N ALA A 290 6.64 35.09 4.43
CA ALA A 290 6.16 36.21 5.22
C ALA A 290 7.29 36.81 6.09
N GLN A 291 7.34 38.14 6.17
CA GLN A 291 8.33 38.86 6.99
C GLN A 291 7.74 39.44 8.28
N ASN A 292 6.41 39.57 8.35
CA ASN A 292 5.64 40.07 9.49
C ASN A 292 4.33 39.28 9.58
N PRO A 293 3.59 39.30 10.71
CA PRO A 293 2.24 38.73 10.74
C PRO A 293 1.27 39.58 9.89
N PRO A 294 0.09 39.05 9.51
CA PRO A 294 -0.92 39.85 8.81
C PRO A 294 -1.39 41.01 9.69
N ASP A 295 -1.57 42.20 9.09
CA ASP A 295 -1.86 43.47 9.81
C ASP A 295 -3.09 43.40 10.73
N ASN A 296 -4.14 42.71 10.27
CA ASN A 296 -5.37 42.50 11.04
C ASN A 296 -5.35 41.22 11.89
N GLY A 297 -4.27 40.45 11.84
CA GLY A 297 -4.14 39.14 12.48
C GLY A 297 -5.01 38.05 11.86
N ILE A 298 -5.59 38.27 10.67
CA ILE A 298 -6.47 37.31 9.98
C ILE A 298 -5.69 36.70 8.82
N TYR A 299 -5.75 35.37 8.72
CA TYR A 299 -5.22 34.63 7.59
C TYR A 299 -6.38 34.38 6.61
N PRO A 300 -6.43 35.07 5.46
CA PRO A 300 -7.52 34.90 4.51
C PRO A 300 -7.49 33.48 3.92
N VAL A 301 -8.65 32.86 3.75
CA VAL A 301 -8.78 31.54 3.15
C VAL A 301 -9.37 31.68 1.75
N LEU A 302 -8.69 31.15 0.75
CA LEU A 302 -9.16 31.12 -0.64
C LEU A 302 -9.28 29.67 -1.10
N ALA A 303 -10.46 29.26 -1.53
CA ALA A 303 -10.66 27.97 -2.15
C ALA A 303 -10.28 28.03 -3.64
N ILE A 304 -9.49 27.07 -4.11
CA ILE A 304 -9.04 26.97 -5.49
C ILE A 304 -9.45 25.61 -6.05
N ASP A 305 -9.90 25.63 -7.29
CA ASP A 305 -10.11 24.43 -8.10
C ASP A 305 -9.78 24.72 -9.57
N CYS A 306 -9.21 23.74 -10.26
CA CYS A 306 -8.76 23.83 -11.63
C CYS A 306 -9.36 22.73 -12.50
N GLU A 307 -9.70 23.09 -13.73
CA GLU A 307 -10.01 22.12 -14.77
C GLU A 307 -8.80 21.90 -15.67
N MET A 308 -8.51 20.62 -15.95
CA MET A 308 -7.37 20.21 -16.78
C MET A 308 -7.80 19.47 -18.04
N VAL A 309 -7.02 19.67 -19.10
CA VAL A 309 -7.09 18.94 -20.38
C VAL A 309 -5.80 18.14 -20.61
N VAL A 310 -5.79 17.23 -21.57
CA VAL A 310 -4.61 16.41 -21.88
C VAL A 310 -3.89 16.96 -23.10
N SER A 311 -2.57 17.07 -23.00
CA SER A 311 -1.65 17.30 -24.10
C SER A 311 -0.68 16.12 -24.26
N ASN A 312 0.23 16.21 -25.23
CA ASN A 312 1.32 15.25 -25.38
C ASN A 312 2.25 15.18 -24.14
N ASP A 313 2.31 16.24 -23.33
CA ASP A 313 3.10 16.30 -22.09
C ASP A 313 2.25 16.06 -20.82
N GLY A 314 1.03 15.53 -20.96
CA GLY A 314 0.13 15.21 -19.85
C GLY A 314 -0.87 16.32 -19.53
N ASP A 315 -1.21 16.49 -18.26
CA ASP A 315 -2.31 17.35 -17.83
C ASP A 315 -1.95 18.85 -17.87
N GLU A 316 -2.69 19.63 -18.66
CA GLU A 316 -2.57 21.07 -18.83
C GLU A 316 -3.73 21.82 -18.17
N LEU A 317 -3.43 22.95 -17.54
CA LEU A 317 -4.45 23.85 -16.99
C LEU A 317 -5.31 24.46 -18.11
N ALA A 318 -6.63 24.40 -17.94
CA ALA A 318 -7.60 24.93 -18.89
C ALA A 318 -8.60 25.92 -18.27
N ARG A 319 -8.86 25.84 -16.96
CA ARG A 319 -9.62 26.84 -16.20
C ARG A 319 -9.13 26.85 -14.76
N VAL A 320 -9.17 28.01 -14.12
CA VAL A 320 -8.90 28.17 -12.69
C VAL A 320 -9.97 29.04 -12.07
N SER A 321 -10.50 28.59 -10.94
CA SER A 321 -11.49 29.30 -10.14
C SER A 321 -10.97 29.52 -8.72
N VAL A 322 -11.18 30.71 -8.18
CA VAL A 322 -10.85 31.09 -6.81
C VAL A 322 -12.09 31.67 -6.14
N VAL A 323 -12.44 31.11 -4.99
CA VAL A 323 -13.60 31.51 -4.18
C VAL A 323 -13.11 31.98 -2.81
N ASP A 324 -13.55 33.16 -2.40
CA ASP A 324 -13.26 33.68 -1.07
C ASP A 324 -14.09 32.94 0.00
N PHE A 325 -13.44 32.47 1.06
CA PHE A 325 -14.07 31.66 2.10
C PHE A 325 -15.12 32.45 2.90
N GLU A 326 -14.86 33.72 3.20
CA GLU A 326 -15.74 34.51 4.07
C GLU A 326 -17.02 34.91 3.32
N SER A 327 -16.87 35.53 2.16
CA SER A 327 -18.00 36.00 1.34
C SER A 327 -18.69 34.89 0.53
N GLY A 328 -18.00 33.77 0.28
CA GLY A 328 -18.45 32.71 -0.63
C GLY A 328 -18.51 33.14 -2.09
N GLN A 329 -17.96 34.30 -2.45
CA GLN A 329 -17.98 34.85 -3.80
C GLN A 329 -16.79 34.35 -4.62
N THR A 330 -17.02 34.16 -5.92
CA THR A 330 -15.96 33.91 -6.87
C THR A 330 -15.17 35.19 -7.10
N VAL A 331 -13.89 35.19 -6.75
CA VAL A 331 -12.99 36.36 -6.85
C VAL A 331 -12.06 36.27 -8.05
N PHE A 332 -11.94 35.10 -8.67
CA PHE A 332 -11.16 34.88 -9.89
C PHE A 332 -11.74 33.66 -10.63
N ASP A 333 -12.05 33.78 -11.92
CA ASP A 333 -12.50 32.66 -12.76
C ASP A 333 -12.11 32.91 -14.21
N HIS A 334 -11.11 32.17 -14.69
CA HIS A 334 -10.54 32.39 -16.01
C HIS A 334 -10.21 31.08 -16.73
N PHE A 335 -10.55 31.04 -18.02
CA PHE A 335 -10.05 30.03 -18.94
C PHE A 335 -8.59 30.31 -19.30
N VAL A 336 -7.79 29.25 -19.35
CA VAL A 336 -6.36 29.26 -19.61
C VAL A 336 -6.10 28.55 -20.92
N LYS A 337 -5.29 29.17 -21.78
CA LYS A 337 -4.84 28.57 -23.03
C LYS A 337 -3.68 27.61 -22.75
N PRO A 338 -3.84 26.30 -23.00
CA PRO A 338 -2.75 25.35 -22.85
C PRO A 338 -1.57 25.69 -23.79
N PRO A 339 -0.32 25.48 -23.35
CA PRO A 339 0.87 25.80 -24.14
C PRO A 339 1.09 24.83 -25.31
N LEU A 340 0.54 23.62 -25.22
CA LEU A 340 0.66 22.55 -26.20
C LEU A 340 -0.70 22.20 -26.79
N GLU A 341 -0.68 21.51 -27.93
CA GLU A 341 -1.90 21.00 -28.55
C GLU A 341 -2.62 20.02 -27.64
N ILE A 342 -3.94 20.20 -27.55
CA ILE A 342 -4.83 19.39 -26.72
C ILE A 342 -5.17 18.11 -27.48
N THR A 343 -4.86 16.96 -26.89
CA THR A 343 -5.20 15.64 -27.44
C THR A 343 -6.52 15.12 -26.91
N ASP A 344 -6.91 15.52 -25.69
CA ASP A 344 -8.21 15.18 -25.09
C ASP A 344 -8.67 16.30 -24.15
N TYR A 345 -9.87 16.83 -24.38
CA TYR A 345 -10.46 17.88 -23.55
C TYR A 345 -11.02 17.38 -22.23
N ARG A 346 -11.23 16.07 -22.07
CA ARG A 346 -11.88 15.46 -20.90
C ARG A 346 -13.24 16.10 -20.59
N THR A 347 -13.98 16.60 -21.57
CA THR A 347 -15.18 17.44 -21.36
C THR A 347 -16.16 16.86 -20.33
N ARG A 348 -16.39 15.54 -20.35
CA ARG A 348 -17.23 14.85 -19.36
C ARG A 348 -16.81 15.06 -17.90
N TRP A 349 -15.52 15.26 -17.65
CA TRP A 349 -14.95 15.49 -16.33
C TRP A 349 -14.56 16.95 -16.11
N SER A 350 -14.19 17.69 -17.15
CA SER A 350 -13.61 19.03 -17.00
C SER A 350 -14.57 20.18 -17.32
N GLY A 351 -15.69 19.90 -18.00
CA GLY A 351 -16.54 20.95 -18.56
C GLY A 351 -15.93 21.70 -19.75
N ILE A 352 -14.67 21.42 -20.11
CA ILE A 352 -13.94 22.19 -21.11
C ILE A 352 -14.26 21.70 -22.52
N THR A 353 -14.52 22.66 -23.41
CA THR A 353 -14.70 22.42 -24.85
C THR A 353 -13.74 23.28 -25.66
N ALA A 354 -13.53 22.89 -26.93
CA ALA A 354 -12.70 23.66 -27.86
C ALA A 354 -13.22 25.10 -28.04
N ASP A 355 -14.55 25.28 -28.03
CA ASP A 355 -15.18 26.60 -28.19
C ASP A 355 -14.93 27.53 -27.00
N LEU A 356 -14.96 26.99 -25.77
CA LEU A 356 -14.62 27.74 -24.56
C LEU A 356 -13.16 28.23 -24.61
N LEU A 357 -12.22 27.33 -24.95
CA LEU A 357 -10.80 27.67 -25.01
C LEU A 357 -10.40 28.53 -26.21
N ARG A 358 -11.22 28.60 -27.27
CA ARG A 358 -10.95 29.43 -28.46
C ARG A 358 -10.74 30.91 -28.11
N THR A 359 -11.40 31.38 -27.06
CA THR A 359 -11.33 32.78 -26.60
C THR A 359 -10.40 32.99 -25.41
N ALA A 360 -9.80 31.91 -24.87
CA ALA A 360 -8.89 31.99 -23.74
C ALA A 360 -7.60 32.73 -24.12
N THR A 361 -7.30 33.80 -23.42
CA THR A 361 -6.09 34.63 -23.62
C THR A 361 -5.05 34.45 -22.53
N HIS A 362 -5.45 33.97 -21.35
CA HIS A 362 -4.53 33.76 -20.24
C HIS A 362 -3.63 32.56 -20.48
N THR A 363 -2.36 32.68 -20.09
CA THR A 363 -1.41 31.58 -20.01
C THR A 363 -1.14 31.26 -18.55
N VAL A 364 -0.55 30.11 -18.24
CA VAL A 364 -0.15 29.78 -16.86
C VAL A 364 0.70 30.91 -16.25
N ALA A 365 1.62 31.49 -17.00
CA ALA A 365 2.44 32.62 -16.54
C ALA A 365 1.62 33.88 -16.23
N SER A 366 0.61 34.22 -17.05
CA SER A 366 -0.23 35.38 -16.76
C SER A 366 -1.19 35.13 -15.58
N ILE A 367 -1.62 33.88 -15.37
CA ILE A 367 -2.37 33.48 -14.17
C ILE A 367 -1.47 33.60 -12.93
N GLN A 368 -0.24 33.10 -12.96
CA GLN A 368 0.73 33.26 -11.87
C GLN A 368 1.00 34.74 -11.57
N GLN A 369 1.05 35.60 -12.59
CA GLN A 369 1.17 37.03 -12.43
C GLN A 369 -0.03 37.64 -11.69
N CYS A 370 -1.26 37.23 -12.02
CA CYS A 370 -2.46 37.72 -11.35
C CYS A 370 -2.57 37.18 -9.91
N LEU A 371 -2.24 35.91 -9.70
CA LEU A 371 -2.41 35.24 -8.41
C LEU A 371 -1.32 35.62 -7.41
N LEU A 372 -0.05 35.69 -7.81
CA LEU A 372 1.09 35.78 -6.87
C LEU A 372 2.05 36.94 -7.11
N LEU A 373 2.37 37.27 -8.37
CA LEU A 373 3.51 38.15 -8.68
C LEU A 373 3.14 39.60 -9.00
N GLY A 374 1.84 39.89 -9.13
CA GLY A 374 1.31 41.20 -9.51
C GLY A 374 1.45 42.26 -8.41
N GLU A 375 1.16 43.51 -8.75
CA GLU A 375 1.16 44.62 -7.80
C GLU A 375 0.05 44.48 -6.74
N THR A 376 -1.05 43.82 -7.10
CA THR A 376 -2.18 43.50 -6.21
C THR A 376 -2.45 41.99 -6.26
N PRO A 377 -1.58 41.15 -5.66
CA PRO A 377 -1.70 39.71 -5.76
C PRO A 377 -2.90 39.21 -4.96
N ILE A 378 -3.65 38.27 -5.53
CA ILE A 378 -4.80 37.64 -4.87
C ILE A 378 -4.33 36.71 -3.74
N ILE A 379 -3.24 35.98 -3.98
CA ILE A 379 -2.60 35.08 -3.02
C ILE A 379 -1.37 35.80 -2.44
N THR A 380 -1.37 35.94 -1.12
CA THR A 380 -0.30 36.57 -0.35
C THR A 380 0.44 35.52 0.48
N PRO A 381 1.58 35.86 1.10
CA PRO A 381 2.25 34.99 2.09
C PRO A 381 1.37 34.58 3.29
N HIS A 382 0.25 35.28 3.53
CA HIS A 382 -0.70 35.00 4.62
C HIS A 382 -1.95 34.26 4.17
N THR A 383 -2.16 34.11 2.87
CA THR A 383 -3.31 33.41 2.34
C THR A 383 -3.19 31.92 2.62
N ILE A 384 -4.27 31.30 3.08
CA ILE A 384 -4.42 29.84 3.18
C ILE A 384 -5.17 29.37 1.94
N LEU A 385 -4.59 28.41 1.22
CA LEU A 385 -5.24 27.79 0.08
C LEU A 385 -6.03 26.56 0.51
N LEU A 386 -7.29 26.49 0.09
CA LEU A 386 -8.23 25.41 0.36
C LEU A 386 -8.58 24.70 -0.95
N GLY A 387 -8.65 23.38 -0.97
CA GLY A 387 -9.11 22.64 -2.14
C GLY A 387 -9.41 21.16 -1.84
N HIS A 388 -9.54 20.35 -2.89
CA HIS A 388 -9.76 18.91 -2.80
C HIS A 388 -8.76 18.14 -3.66
N SER A 389 -7.82 17.42 -3.04
CA SER A 389 -6.61 16.95 -3.73
C SER A 389 -5.86 18.13 -4.38
N LEU A 390 -5.68 19.19 -3.58
CA LEU A 390 -5.17 20.50 -3.99
C LEU A 390 -3.75 20.43 -4.59
N GLU A 391 -3.02 19.33 -4.38
CA GLU A 391 -1.75 19.08 -5.07
C GLU A 391 -1.90 19.12 -6.59
N CYS A 392 -3.03 18.64 -7.12
CA CYS A 392 -3.29 18.58 -8.55
C CYS A 392 -3.37 19.99 -9.14
N ASP A 393 -4.12 20.87 -8.49
CA ASP A 393 -4.31 22.26 -8.88
C ASP A 393 -2.99 23.04 -8.83
N LEU A 394 -2.27 22.94 -7.70
CA LEU A 394 -1.00 23.64 -7.52
C LEU A 394 0.08 23.14 -8.49
N ASN A 395 0.04 21.85 -8.85
CA ASN A 395 0.92 21.31 -9.88
C ASN A 395 0.55 21.83 -11.29
N ALA A 396 -0.73 21.93 -11.62
CA ALA A 396 -1.19 22.50 -12.89
C ALA A 396 -0.85 23.99 -13.02
N LEU A 397 -1.00 24.74 -11.91
CA LEU A 397 -0.63 26.15 -11.80
C LEU A 397 0.89 26.39 -11.69
N ARG A 398 1.67 25.34 -11.38
CA ARG A 398 3.12 25.39 -11.08
C ARG A 398 3.45 26.37 -9.95
N ILE A 399 2.64 26.33 -8.89
CA ILE A 399 2.77 27.18 -7.70
C ILE A 399 3.22 26.31 -6.52
N ARG A 400 4.20 26.81 -5.75
CA ARG A 400 4.55 26.28 -4.43
C ARG A 400 4.02 27.21 -3.35
N HIS A 401 3.15 26.70 -2.50
CA HIS A 401 2.48 27.50 -1.47
C HIS A 401 2.56 26.80 -0.10
N PRO A 402 2.91 27.50 1.00
CA PRO A 402 3.16 26.86 2.29
C PRO A 402 1.89 26.55 3.10
N LEU A 403 0.81 27.32 2.96
CA LEU A 403 -0.38 27.21 3.81
C LEU A 403 -1.53 26.53 3.07
N CYS A 404 -1.58 25.20 3.12
CA CYS A 404 -2.59 24.41 2.41
C CYS A 404 -3.54 23.68 3.37
N ILE A 405 -4.84 23.73 3.08
CA ILE A 405 -5.88 22.88 3.65
C ILE A 405 -6.46 22.03 2.50
N ASP A 406 -6.47 20.71 2.68
CA ASP A 406 -6.98 19.78 1.66
C ASP A 406 -8.14 18.96 2.22
N THR A 407 -9.33 19.17 1.66
CA THR A 407 -10.56 18.47 2.07
C THR A 407 -10.48 16.96 1.85
N ALA A 408 -9.67 16.48 0.90
CA ALA A 408 -9.43 15.06 0.68
C ALA A 408 -8.57 14.42 1.79
N LEU A 409 -7.86 15.23 2.58
CA LEU A 409 -7.00 14.79 3.68
C LEU A 409 -7.60 15.02 5.06
N ILE A 410 -8.32 16.14 5.26
CA ILE A 410 -8.97 16.42 6.55
C ILE A 410 -10.25 15.58 6.75
N TYR A 411 -10.86 15.05 5.67
CA TYR A 411 -11.92 14.05 5.75
C TYR A 411 -11.37 12.64 5.51
N LYS A 412 -11.46 11.75 6.51
CA LYS A 412 -10.95 10.37 6.42
C LYS A 412 -11.91 9.48 5.64
N HIS A 413 -11.40 8.76 4.63
CA HIS A 413 -12.18 7.76 3.91
C HIS A 413 -12.62 6.61 4.83
N PRO A 414 -13.88 6.11 4.78
CA PRO A 414 -14.36 5.05 5.67
C PRO A 414 -13.58 3.73 5.60
N ARG A 415 -12.94 3.45 4.46
CA ARG A 415 -12.07 2.28 4.25
C ARG A 415 -10.63 2.47 4.73
N GLY A 416 -10.30 3.65 5.27
CA GLY A 416 -8.94 4.03 5.64
C GLY A 416 -8.01 4.28 4.45
N PRO A 417 -6.74 4.62 4.72
CA PRO A 417 -5.70 4.73 3.69
C PRO A 417 -5.56 3.43 2.88
N PRO A 418 -5.22 3.48 1.57
CA PRO A 418 -4.84 4.66 0.77
C PRO A 418 -5.98 5.53 0.26
N PHE A 419 -7.22 5.14 0.49
CA PHE A 419 -8.35 5.74 -0.20
C PHE A 419 -8.56 7.19 0.30
N LYS A 420 -8.68 8.14 -0.63
CA LYS A 420 -9.20 9.49 -0.37
C LYS A 420 -10.69 9.51 -0.71
N PRO A 421 -11.57 10.17 0.09
CA PRO A 421 -12.97 10.34 -0.30
C PRO A 421 -13.07 11.32 -1.46
N GLY A 422 -13.88 11.00 -2.47
CA GLY A 422 -14.15 11.94 -3.57
C GLY A 422 -15.04 13.10 -3.12
N LEU A 423 -14.82 14.29 -3.68
CA LEU A 423 -15.56 15.51 -3.34
C LEU A 423 -17.09 15.34 -3.48
N LYS A 424 -17.54 14.74 -4.59
CA LYS A 424 -18.97 14.43 -4.82
C LYS A 424 -19.59 13.61 -3.69
N TRP A 425 -18.86 12.60 -3.20
CA TRP A 425 -19.33 11.78 -2.09
C TRP A 425 -19.38 12.59 -0.79
N LEU A 426 -18.38 13.43 -0.52
CA LEU A 426 -18.37 14.30 0.66
C LEU A 426 -19.52 15.32 0.64
N ALA A 427 -19.75 15.97 -0.50
CA ALA A 427 -20.82 16.94 -0.68
C ALA A 427 -22.19 16.28 -0.48
N GLN A 428 -22.43 15.11 -1.07
CA GLN A 428 -23.66 14.36 -0.87
C GLN A 428 -23.82 13.94 0.60
N LYS A 429 -22.74 13.44 1.22
CA LYS A 429 -22.80 12.86 2.56
C LYS A 429 -22.98 13.89 3.66
N TRP A 430 -22.28 15.02 3.58
CA TRP A 430 -22.17 15.99 4.67
C TRP A 430 -22.86 17.31 4.39
N LEU A 431 -23.00 17.70 3.12
CA LEU A 431 -23.68 18.95 2.73
C LEU A 431 -25.10 18.71 2.22
N ASN A 432 -25.48 17.45 1.97
CA ASN A 432 -26.72 17.08 1.30
C ASN A 432 -26.87 17.80 -0.07
N LYS A 433 -25.75 17.95 -0.78
CA LYS A 433 -25.67 18.58 -2.10
C LYS A 433 -25.29 17.55 -3.16
N GLU A 434 -25.95 17.60 -4.30
CA GLU A 434 -25.54 16.86 -5.49
C GLU A 434 -24.76 17.80 -6.40
N ILE A 435 -23.43 17.66 -6.38
CA ILE A 435 -22.51 18.40 -7.25
C ILE A 435 -22.07 17.51 -8.42
N GLN A 436 -21.51 18.10 -9.48
CA GLN A 436 -21.01 17.38 -10.66
C GLN A 436 -22.11 16.48 -11.26
N ALA A 437 -23.34 17.00 -11.32
CA ALA A 437 -24.51 16.29 -11.84
C ALA A 437 -24.75 16.56 -13.34
N SER A 438 -24.11 17.59 -13.89
CA SER A 438 -24.25 17.98 -15.28
C SER A 438 -23.63 16.96 -16.24
N GLU A 439 -24.28 16.71 -17.37
CA GLU A 439 -23.71 15.94 -18.48
C GLU A 439 -22.64 16.74 -19.25
N GLU A 440 -22.59 18.06 -19.05
CA GLU A 440 -21.64 18.96 -19.71
C GLU A 440 -20.25 18.94 -19.08
N GLY A 441 -20.07 18.31 -17.91
CA GLY A 441 -18.81 18.22 -17.18
C GLY A 441 -18.86 18.86 -15.79
N HIS A 442 -17.70 18.93 -15.11
CA HIS A 442 -17.59 19.58 -13.81
C HIS A 442 -17.44 21.11 -13.94
N ASP A 443 -17.73 21.81 -12.85
CA ASP A 443 -17.55 23.25 -12.74
C ASP A 443 -16.66 23.59 -11.54
N SER A 444 -15.42 23.98 -11.82
CA SER A 444 -14.48 24.42 -10.78
C SER A 444 -15.01 25.43 -9.75
N VAL A 445 -15.97 26.30 -10.10
CA VAL A 445 -16.58 27.21 -9.11
C VAL A 445 -17.48 26.45 -8.13
N GLU A 446 -18.29 25.51 -8.61
CA GLU A 446 -19.09 24.60 -7.77
C GLU A 446 -18.19 23.79 -6.83
N ASP A 447 -17.11 23.22 -7.35
CA ASP A 447 -16.19 22.36 -6.58
C ASP A 447 -15.41 23.16 -5.52
N ALA A 448 -14.92 24.36 -5.85
CA ALA A 448 -14.30 25.26 -4.87
C ALA A 448 -15.28 25.67 -3.75
N LYS A 449 -16.55 25.96 -4.09
CA LYS A 449 -17.59 26.26 -3.09
C LYS A 449 -17.92 25.07 -2.21
N ALA A 450 -17.94 23.86 -2.75
CA ALA A 450 -18.12 22.64 -1.96
C ALA A 450 -16.98 22.46 -0.94
N CYS A 451 -15.74 22.79 -1.32
CA CYS A 451 -14.60 22.78 -0.38
C CYS A 451 -14.76 23.79 0.76
N VAL A 452 -15.20 25.02 0.45
CA VAL A 452 -15.51 26.05 1.46
C VAL A 452 -16.54 25.53 2.47
N ASP A 453 -17.64 24.95 1.98
CA ASP A 453 -18.71 24.44 2.83
C ASP A 453 -18.24 23.26 3.69
N LEU A 454 -17.42 22.36 3.14
CA LEU A 454 -16.83 21.25 3.90
C LEU A 454 -15.89 21.73 5.02
N LEU A 455 -15.10 22.78 4.79
CA LEU A 455 -14.28 23.37 5.86
C LEU A 455 -15.16 24.05 6.92
N ARG A 456 -16.23 24.75 6.53
CA ARG A 456 -17.20 25.33 7.49
C ARG A 456 -17.79 24.27 8.41
N MET A 457 -18.17 23.10 7.88
CA MET A 457 -18.64 21.98 8.70
C MET A 457 -17.59 21.52 9.74
N LYS A 458 -16.31 21.40 9.35
CA LYS A 458 -15.22 21.06 10.29
C LYS A 458 -15.01 22.15 11.35
N MET A 459 -15.17 23.41 10.98
CA MET A 459 -15.04 24.53 11.91
C MET A 459 -16.21 24.58 12.91
N GLU A 460 -17.43 24.27 12.46
CA GLU A 460 -18.63 24.28 13.29
C GLU A 460 -18.71 23.06 14.22
N TYR A 461 -18.50 21.85 13.68
CA TYR A 461 -18.67 20.59 14.41
C TYR A 461 -17.35 20.04 14.98
N GLY A 462 -16.23 20.66 14.66
CA GLY A 462 -14.89 20.36 15.18
C GLY A 462 -14.04 19.44 14.28
N PRO A 463 -12.74 19.28 14.61
CA PRO A 463 -11.77 18.69 13.67
C PRO A 463 -12.01 17.24 13.27
N GLU A 464 -12.66 16.44 14.12
CA GLU A 464 -12.99 15.04 13.82
C GLU A 464 -14.35 14.87 13.14
N PHE A 465 -15.11 15.95 12.91
CA PHE A 465 -16.37 15.86 12.16
C PHE A 465 -16.15 15.20 10.80
N GLY A 466 -17.07 14.32 10.40
CA GLY A 466 -17.01 13.63 9.11
C GLY A 466 -15.96 12.52 9.00
N ASN A 467 -15.13 12.31 10.02
CA ASN A 467 -14.21 11.18 10.09
C ASN A 467 -14.94 9.97 10.66
N SER A 468 -14.98 8.87 9.92
CA SER A 468 -15.40 7.60 10.52
C SER A 468 -14.35 7.17 11.56
N MET A 469 -14.80 6.67 12.72
CA MET A 469 -13.90 5.94 13.63
C MET A 469 -13.40 4.68 12.93
N ASN A 470 -12.31 4.82 12.18
CA ASN A 470 -11.62 3.67 11.64
C ASN A 470 -10.91 3.00 12.81
N ASN A 471 -11.52 1.95 13.36
CA ASN A 471 -10.93 1.15 14.43
C ASN A 471 -9.70 0.33 13.98
N MET A 472 -9.22 0.56 12.76
CA MET A 472 -8.08 -0.12 12.17
C MET A 472 -6.92 0.85 11.98
N GLU A 473 -5.72 0.34 12.22
CA GLU A 473 -4.45 1.03 12.00
C GLU A 473 -3.48 0.16 11.20
N PRO A 474 -2.55 0.74 10.43
CA PRO A 474 -1.45 -0.01 9.85
C PRO A 474 -0.62 -0.73 10.92
N ILE A 475 -0.23 -1.98 10.68
CA ILE A 475 0.60 -2.73 11.63
C ILE A 475 1.89 -2.00 11.95
N VAL A 476 2.49 -1.30 10.98
CA VAL A 476 3.72 -0.52 11.16
C VAL A 476 3.54 0.63 12.15
N GLU A 477 2.35 1.20 12.26
CA GLU A 477 2.05 2.22 13.26
C GLU A 477 2.03 1.62 14.67
N ARG A 478 1.44 0.43 14.81
CA ARG A 478 1.47 -0.35 16.05
C ARG A 478 2.89 -0.78 16.44
N LEU A 479 3.74 -1.09 15.46
CA LEU A 479 5.17 -1.38 15.68
C LEU A 479 5.91 -0.16 16.26
N ASN A 480 5.70 1.02 15.67
CA ASN A 480 6.35 2.26 16.11
C ASN A 480 6.01 2.59 17.58
N ARG A 481 4.79 2.33 18.04
CA ARG A 481 4.38 2.59 19.43
C ARG A 481 4.85 1.54 20.44
N TYR A 482 5.40 0.42 20.00
CA TYR A 482 5.81 -0.65 20.89
C TYR A 482 7.19 -0.39 21.52
N THR A 483 7.19 0.18 22.73
CA THR A 483 8.43 0.65 23.39
C THR A 483 9.00 -0.28 24.48
N ILE A 484 8.30 -1.36 24.83
CA ILE A 484 8.61 -2.23 26.00
C ILE A 484 10.06 -2.74 26.01
N ASN A 485 10.69 -2.93 24.84
CA ASN A 485 12.08 -3.39 24.71
C ASN A 485 12.95 -2.48 23.82
N SER A 486 12.42 -1.34 23.38
CA SER A 486 13.13 -0.38 22.53
C SER A 486 12.54 1.00 22.76
N PRO A 487 13.27 1.96 23.35
CA PRO A 487 12.75 3.30 23.60
C PRO A 487 12.37 4.05 22.31
N LYS A 488 12.85 3.59 21.14
CA LYS A 488 12.56 4.17 19.82
C LYS A 488 11.42 3.48 19.07
N GLY A 489 10.75 2.49 19.68
CA GLY A 489 9.81 1.62 18.96
C GLY A 489 10.51 0.57 18.09
N LYS A 490 9.72 -0.16 17.29
CA LYS A 490 10.22 -1.11 16.28
C LYS A 490 10.31 -0.43 14.92
N THR A 491 11.39 -0.67 14.18
CA THR A 491 11.60 -0.05 12.85
C THR A 491 11.03 -0.92 11.73
N SER A 492 10.48 -0.27 10.71
CA SER A 492 9.89 -0.98 9.55
C SER A 492 10.30 -0.40 8.20
N ALA A 493 10.61 -1.28 7.25
CA ALA A 493 10.75 -0.92 5.84
C ALA A 493 9.56 -1.46 5.03
N TYR A 494 8.99 -0.62 4.15
CA TYR A 494 7.86 -0.98 3.29
C TYR A 494 8.25 -0.76 1.83
N CYS A 495 8.43 -1.85 1.08
CA CYS A 495 8.86 -1.85 -0.32
C CYS A 495 7.68 -2.19 -1.22
N ASP A 496 7.24 -1.27 -2.07
CA ASP A 496 6.07 -1.50 -2.92
C ASP A 496 6.08 -0.62 -4.17
N TYR A 497 5.21 -0.96 -5.11
CA TYR A 497 4.93 -0.23 -6.33
C TYR A 497 4.24 1.10 -6.08
N GLY A 498 4.56 2.09 -6.92
CA GLY A 498 4.05 3.45 -6.77
C GLY A 498 4.56 4.09 -5.47
N ASN A 499 3.87 5.13 -4.98
CA ASN A 499 4.26 5.76 -3.71
C ASN A 499 3.76 4.89 -2.52
N PRO A 500 4.64 4.21 -1.77
CA PRO A 500 4.19 3.32 -0.71
C PRO A 500 3.68 4.09 0.52
N ARG A 501 3.98 5.39 0.63
CA ARG A 501 3.44 6.27 1.68
C ARG A 501 1.98 6.62 1.45
N TRP A 502 1.46 6.43 0.23
CA TRP A 502 0.03 6.50 -0.04
C TRP A 502 -0.71 5.28 0.48
N LEU A 503 -0.06 4.12 0.50
CA LEU A 503 -0.63 2.84 0.90
C LEU A 503 -0.43 2.58 2.41
N TYR A 504 -0.27 1.30 2.77
CA TYR A 504 -0.05 0.84 4.15
C TYR A 504 1.33 1.23 4.71
N GLY A 505 2.22 1.80 3.87
CA GLY A 505 3.56 2.25 4.23
C GLY A 505 3.65 3.68 4.76
N ASN A 506 2.53 4.42 4.87
CA ASN A 506 2.54 5.83 5.34
C ASN A 506 3.28 6.01 6.67
N LYS A 507 3.08 5.09 7.62
CA LYS A 507 3.72 5.14 8.95
C LYS A 507 4.95 4.27 9.05
N ALA A 508 5.46 3.73 7.94
CA ALA A 508 6.71 2.98 7.96
C ALA A 508 7.89 3.94 8.22
N THR A 509 8.87 3.49 9.02
CA THR A 509 10.15 4.21 9.23
C THR A 509 10.83 4.53 7.91
N THR A 510 10.83 3.57 6.98
CA THR A 510 11.34 3.73 5.63
C THR A 510 10.32 3.20 4.62
N ALA A 511 9.92 4.03 3.65
CA ALA A 511 9.02 3.62 2.56
C ALA A 511 9.78 3.74 1.24
N ILE A 512 9.83 2.64 0.47
CA ILE A 512 10.64 2.52 -0.75
C ILE A 512 9.71 2.28 -1.94
N SER A 513 9.64 3.25 -2.85
CA SER A 513 8.94 3.12 -4.12
C SER A 513 9.77 2.26 -5.07
N CYS A 514 9.14 1.27 -5.68
CA CYS A 514 9.74 0.37 -6.66
C CYS A 514 8.94 0.39 -7.97
N SER A 515 9.63 0.12 -9.08
CA SER A 515 9.06 0.11 -10.42
C SER A 515 8.82 -1.31 -10.95
N ASP A 516 9.58 -2.28 -10.44
CA ASP A 516 9.57 -3.70 -10.80
C ASP A 516 9.99 -4.58 -9.59
N ASP A 517 9.85 -5.90 -9.71
CA ASP A 517 10.17 -6.82 -8.62
C ASP A 517 11.69 -6.81 -8.31
N GLU A 518 12.57 -6.57 -9.28
CA GLU A 518 14.04 -6.52 -9.06
C GLU A 518 14.42 -5.38 -8.10
N GLU A 519 13.82 -4.20 -8.28
CA GLU A 519 13.95 -3.08 -7.34
C GLU A 519 13.38 -3.44 -5.96
N VAL A 520 12.24 -4.16 -5.90
CA VAL A 520 11.66 -4.64 -4.63
C VAL A 520 12.63 -5.57 -3.91
N TRP A 521 13.20 -6.56 -4.59
CA TRP A 521 14.18 -7.49 -3.99
C TRP A 521 15.42 -6.76 -3.49
N THR A 522 15.92 -5.81 -4.28
CA THR A 522 17.07 -4.98 -3.92
C THR A 522 16.77 -4.17 -2.66
N ALA A 523 15.60 -3.55 -2.59
CA ALA A 523 15.16 -2.79 -1.42
C ALA A 523 15.08 -3.68 -0.17
N VAL A 524 14.52 -4.89 -0.24
CA VAL A 524 14.47 -5.82 0.90
C VAL A 524 15.88 -6.14 1.41
N ARG A 525 16.82 -6.48 0.52
CA ARG A 525 18.20 -6.83 0.90
C ARG A 525 18.93 -5.67 1.58
N GLN A 526 18.73 -4.45 1.09
CA GLN A 526 19.36 -3.26 1.65
C GLN A 526 18.84 -2.91 3.05
N HIS A 527 17.56 -3.18 3.33
CA HIS A 527 16.89 -2.70 4.53
C HIS A 527 16.69 -3.74 5.63
N VAL A 528 16.77 -5.05 5.32
CA VAL A 528 16.53 -6.12 6.32
C VAL A 528 17.45 -6.03 7.54
N LYS A 529 18.73 -5.68 7.35
CA LYS A 529 19.70 -5.59 8.47
C LYS A 529 19.43 -4.43 9.42
N SER A 530 18.80 -3.36 8.93
CA SER A 530 18.58 -2.12 9.69
C SER A 530 17.16 -2.02 10.25
N HIS A 531 16.24 -2.93 9.88
CA HIS A 531 14.84 -2.87 10.27
C HIS A 531 14.39 -4.14 11.00
N ASP A 532 13.52 -4.00 12.01
CA ASP A 532 12.90 -5.15 12.67
C ASP A 532 11.90 -5.88 11.75
N PHE A 533 11.19 -5.12 10.92
CA PHE A 533 10.16 -5.61 10.01
C PHE A 533 10.35 -5.10 8.59
N VAL A 534 10.29 -5.98 7.59
CA VAL A 534 10.29 -5.61 6.18
C VAL A 534 9.10 -6.25 5.49
N PHE A 535 8.27 -5.43 4.84
CA PHE A 535 7.21 -5.90 3.95
C PHE A 535 7.58 -5.59 2.50
N ALA A 536 7.32 -6.54 1.61
CA ALA A 536 7.48 -6.36 0.17
C ALA A 536 6.36 -7.06 -0.61
N ARG A 537 5.89 -6.40 -1.67
CA ARG A 537 4.91 -6.97 -2.61
C ARG A 537 5.56 -7.24 -3.97
N LEU A 538 5.40 -8.46 -4.46
CA LEU A 538 5.94 -8.95 -5.72
C LEU A 538 4.81 -9.21 -6.70
N MET A 539 4.77 -8.51 -7.83
CA MET A 539 3.62 -8.49 -8.73
C MET A 539 3.86 -9.20 -10.06
N ASP A 540 5.10 -9.55 -10.40
CA ASP A 540 5.42 -10.03 -11.75
C ASP A 540 4.63 -11.28 -12.12
N LEU A 541 4.55 -12.27 -11.22
CA LEU A 541 3.79 -13.50 -11.47
C LEU A 541 2.29 -13.20 -11.71
N ALA A 542 1.71 -12.28 -10.96
CA ALA A 542 0.31 -11.88 -11.15
C ALA A 542 0.11 -11.14 -12.48
N ARG A 543 1.02 -10.22 -12.84
CA ARG A 543 0.94 -9.44 -14.09
C ARG A 543 1.05 -10.30 -15.33
N VAL A 544 2.03 -11.22 -15.39
CA VAL A 544 2.21 -12.10 -16.56
C VAL A 544 1.04 -13.08 -16.75
N GLN A 545 0.24 -13.30 -15.68
CA GLN A 545 -1.00 -14.08 -15.73
C GLN A 545 -2.25 -13.20 -15.94
N GLY A 546 -2.10 -11.89 -16.17
CA GLY A 546 -3.21 -10.98 -16.46
C GLY A 546 -4.06 -10.58 -15.25
N TRP A 547 -3.55 -10.69 -14.03
CA TRP A 547 -4.33 -10.38 -12.82
C TRP A 547 -4.45 -8.87 -12.55
N ASP A 548 -3.66 -8.01 -13.20
CA ASP A 548 -3.66 -6.55 -12.98
C ASP A 548 -4.60 -5.79 -13.94
N ASN A 549 -4.68 -6.23 -15.19
CA ASN A 549 -5.48 -5.66 -16.25
C ASN A 549 -6.40 -6.78 -16.73
N GLY A 550 -7.67 -6.75 -16.32
CA GLY A 550 -8.68 -7.70 -16.79
C GLY A 550 -8.99 -7.59 -18.29
N ASP A 551 -8.04 -7.20 -19.14
CA ASP A 551 -8.17 -7.14 -20.59
C ASP A 551 -7.71 -8.46 -21.22
N PRO A 552 -8.63 -9.33 -21.65
CA PRO A 552 -8.31 -10.63 -22.22
C PRO A 552 -7.75 -10.55 -23.65
N THR A 553 -7.59 -9.35 -24.23
CA THR A 553 -7.21 -9.15 -25.64
C THR A 553 -5.70 -8.98 -25.87
N LEU A 554 -4.88 -8.83 -24.81
CA LEU A 554 -3.43 -8.78 -24.93
C LEU A 554 -2.85 -10.20 -25.05
N THR A 555 -2.79 -10.71 -26.28
CA THR A 555 -2.09 -11.95 -26.64
C THR A 555 -0.58 -11.72 -26.62
N VAL A 556 0.01 -11.70 -25.43
CA VAL A 556 1.45 -11.95 -25.27
C VAL A 556 1.63 -13.46 -25.21
N ASP A 557 2.72 -14.01 -25.76
CA ASP A 557 3.08 -15.43 -25.58
C ASP A 557 3.19 -15.76 -24.07
N SER A 558 2.07 -16.15 -23.47
CA SER A 558 1.84 -16.07 -22.03
C SER A 558 2.61 -17.15 -21.28
N GLU A 559 2.75 -18.34 -21.86
CA GLU A 559 3.43 -19.47 -21.22
C GLU A 559 4.94 -19.25 -21.10
N ASN A 560 5.60 -18.80 -22.17
CA ASN A 560 7.04 -18.52 -22.13
C ASN A 560 7.35 -17.36 -21.17
N THR A 561 6.49 -16.34 -21.13
CA THR A 561 6.64 -15.20 -20.22
C THR A 561 6.46 -15.62 -18.75
N LEU A 562 5.52 -16.52 -18.45
CA LEU A 562 5.31 -17.05 -17.10
C LEU A 562 6.48 -17.92 -16.64
N GLU A 563 7.00 -18.81 -17.49
CA GLU A 563 8.14 -19.66 -17.13
C GLU A 563 9.41 -18.84 -16.83
N GLN A 564 9.66 -17.78 -17.60
CA GLN A 564 10.73 -16.83 -17.32
C GLN A 564 10.52 -16.10 -15.98
N ALA A 565 9.31 -15.64 -15.70
CA ALA A 565 8.98 -14.98 -14.44
C ALA A 565 9.14 -15.92 -13.23
N LEU A 566 8.75 -17.20 -13.35
CA LEU A 566 8.96 -18.22 -12.32
C LEU A 566 10.44 -18.51 -12.09
N THR A 567 11.22 -18.63 -13.16
CA THR A 567 12.69 -18.84 -13.08
C THR A 567 13.39 -17.67 -12.40
N ARG A 568 12.99 -16.44 -12.74
CA ARG A 568 13.48 -15.23 -12.08
C ARG A 568 13.10 -15.21 -10.61
N PHE A 569 11.85 -15.49 -10.28
CA PHE A 569 11.37 -15.58 -8.89
C PHE A 569 12.19 -16.60 -8.07
N ASP A 570 12.43 -17.80 -8.61
CA ASP A 570 13.22 -18.86 -7.97
C ASP A 570 14.66 -18.42 -7.66
N THR A 571 15.31 -17.79 -8.66
CA THR A 571 16.67 -17.26 -8.53
C THR A 571 16.76 -16.18 -7.46
N LEU A 572 15.80 -15.25 -7.45
CA LEU A 572 15.78 -14.11 -6.52
C LEU A 572 15.44 -14.53 -5.10
N LEU A 573 14.55 -15.51 -4.92
CA LEU A 573 14.22 -16.09 -3.62
C LEU A 573 15.44 -16.77 -2.98
N THR A 574 16.16 -17.58 -3.77
CA THR A 574 17.40 -18.25 -3.33
C THR A 574 18.46 -17.23 -2.92
N SER A 575 18.66 -16.21 -3.75
CA SER A 575 19.61 -15.14 -3.49
C SER A 575 19.22 -14.29 -2.28
N LEU A 576 17.93 -13.97 -2.10
CA LEU A 576 17.43 -13.27 -0.92
C LEU A 576 17.70 -14.09 0.34
N HIS A 577 17.23 -15.34 0.41
CA HIS A 577 17.37 -16.18 1.60
C HIS A 577 18.83 -16.35 2.02
N SER A 578 19.74 -16.44 1.05
CA SER A 578 21.19 -16.51 1.32
C SER A 578 21.75 -15.22 1.92
N SER A 579 21.18 -14.07 1.57
CA SER A 579 21.58 -12.75 2.08
C SER A 579 20.96 -12.37 3.45
N LEU A 580 19.90 -13.08 3.87
CA LEU A 580 19.19 -12.78 5.11
C LEU A 580 20.09 -13.01 6.34
N PRO A 581 20.06 -12.12 7.35
CA PRO A 581 20.72 -12.35 8.62
C PRO A 581 20.24 -13.65 9.30
N PRO A 582 21.09 -14.32 10.10
CA PRO A 582 20.65 -15.41 10.96
C PRO A 582 19.49 -14.99 11.87
N ASN A 583 18.62 -15.94 12.16
CA ASN A 583 17.39 -15.78 12.94
C ASN A 583 16.35 -14.81 12.33
N THR A 584 16.41 -14.60 11.01
CA THR A 584 15.36 -13.85 10.29
C THR A 584 14.16 -14.75 10.02
N ALA A 585 12.97 -14.38 10.48
CA ALA A 585 11.73 -15.01 10.06
C ALA A 585 11.40 -14.57 8.62
N LEU A 586 11.31 -15.52 7.69
CA LEU A 586 10.88 -15.33 6.31
C LEU A 586 9.50 -15.93 6.13
N ILE A 587 8.53 -15.09 5.76
CA ILE A 587 7.13 -15.46 5.59
C ILE A 587 6.70 -15.10 4.16
N LEU A 588 6.26 -16.10 3.41
CA LEU A 588 5.71 -15.92 2.07
C LEU A 588 4.20 -16.06 2.13
N VAL A 589 3.47 -15.15 1.50
CA VAL A 589 2.00 -15.15 1.47
C VAL A 589 1.54 -14.92 0.05
N THR A 590 0.83 -15.87 -0.56
CA THR A 590 0.32 -15.68 -1.93
C THR A 590 -0.95 -14.82 -1.96
N GLY A 591 -1.66 -14.78 -0.83
CA GLY A 591 -2.85 -13.97 -0.63
C GLY A 591 -4.12 -14.62 -1.15
N HIS A 592 -4.13 -15.00 -2.43
CA HIS A 592 -5.29 -15.54 -3.13
C HIS A 592 -4.90 -16.30 -4.41
N SER A 593 -5.86 -17.00 -5.03
CA SER A 593 -5.74 -17.74 -6.28
C SER A 593 -6.18 -16.85 -7.44
N SER A 594 -6.27 -17.39 -8.66
CA SER A 594 -6.67 -16.62 -9.85
C SER A 594 -8.01 -15.91 -9.63
N PRO A 595 -8.06 -14.57 -9.68
CA PRO A 595 -9.30 -13.82 -9.49
C PRO A 595 -10.09 -13.66 -10.81
N LEU A 596 -9.55 -14.12 -11.93
CA LEU A 596 -10.03 -13.76 -13.27
C LEU A 596 -11.49 -14.15 -13.52
N ALA A 597 -11.88 -15.39 -13.18
CA ALA A 597 -13.26 -15.85 -13.34
C ALA A 597 -14.24 -15.04 -12.49
N MET A 598 -13.87 -14.72 -11.25
CA MET A 598 -14.66 -13.85 -10.37
C MET A 598 -14.79 -12.43 -10.96
N LEU A 599 -13.69 -11.84 -11.45
CA LEU A 599 -13.69 -10.50 -12.03
C LEU A 599 -14.53 -10.43 -13.30
N ASP A 600 -14.49 -11.45 -14.13
CA ASP A 600 -15.29 -11.54 -15.35
C ASP A 600 -16.80 -11.56 -15.05
N LEU A 601 -17.22 -12.44 -14.15
CA LEU A 601 -18.60 -12.52 -13.67
C LEU A 601 -19.04 -11.23 -12.98
N THR A 602 -18.14 -10.58 -12.21
CA THR A 602 -18.42 -9.28 -11.58
C THR A 602 -18.68 -8.19 -12.62
N ARG A 603 -17.90 -8.13 -13.70
CA ARG A 603 -18.11 -7.17 -14.80
C ARG A 603 -19.43 -7.44 -15.53
N ARG A 604 -19.73 -8.71 -15.83
CA ARG A 604 -21.00 -9.08 -16.47
C ARG A 604 -22.20 -8.69 -15.59
N ARG A 605 -22.11 -8.90 -14.27
CA ARG A 605 -23.14 -8.43 -13.31
C ARG A 605 -23.32 -6.92 -13.35
N GLN A 606 -22.24 -6.15 -13.29
CA GLN A 606 -22.29 -4.69 -13.33
C GLN A 606 -22.90 -4.16 -14.63
N ARG A 607 -22.54 -4.77 -15.78
CA ARG A 607 -23.12 -4.45 -17.08
C ARG A 607 -24.62 -4.69 -17.10
N TRP A 608 -25.07 -5.84 -16.59
CA TRP A 608 -26.50 -6.16 -16.47
C TRP A 608 -27.25 -5.17 -15.57
N GLU A 609 -26.70 -4.85 -14.39
CA GLU A 609 -27.28 -3.86 -13.46
C GLU A 609 -27.41 -2.47 -14.12
N GLN A 610 -26.40 -2.07 -14.89
CA GLN A 610 -26.41 -0.81 -15.63
C GLN A 610 -27.46 -0.81 -16.75
N LEU A 611 -27.56 -1.88 -17.54
CA LEU A 611 -28.54 -2.01 -18.62
C LEU A 611 -29.98 -1.96 -18.09
N ILE A 612 -30.26 -2.64 -16.97
CA ILE A 612 -31.58 -2.55 -16.32
C ILE A 612 -31.88 -1.13 -15.86
N LYS A 613 -30.90 -0.46 -15.26
CA LYS A 613 -31.08 0.92 -14.79
C LYS A 613 -31.37 1.88 -15.95
N THR A 614 -30.74 1.67 -17.11
CA THR A 614 -30.93 2.50 -18.31
C THR A 614 -32.24 2.18 -19.04
N ASN A 615 -32.56 0.91 -19.25
CA ASN A 615 -33.76 0.50 -20.02
C ASN A 615 -35.05 0.56 -19.20
N GLY A 616 -34.96 0.58 -17.86
CA GLY A 616 -36.11 0.56 -16.95
C GLY A 616 -36.91 -0.75 -16.96
N SER A 617 -36.57 -1.70 -17.85
CA SER A 617 -37.21 -3.01 -17.99
C SER A 617 -36.24 -4.04 -18.58
N LEU A 618 -36.67 -5.30 -18.62
CA LEU A 618 -35.93 -6.39 -19.27
C LEU A 618 -36.11 -6.41 -20.81
N GLU A 619 -37.00 -5.58 -21.35
CA GLU A 619 -37.24 -5.50 -22.80
C GLU A 619 -36.05 -4.82 -23.49
N GLY A 620 -35.57 -5.42 -24.59
CA GLY A 620 -34.43 -4.93 -25.36
C GLY A 620 -33.04 -5.33 -24.84
N ILE A 621 -32.94 -6.05 -23.70
CA ILE A 621 -31.67 -6.62 -23.24
C ILE A 621 -31.44 -7.98 -23.92
N GLU A 622 -30.31 -8.12 -24.63
CA GLU A 622 -29.88 -9.35 -25.29
C GLU A 622 -29.76 -10.51 -24.28
N ALA A 623 -29.99 -11.74 -24.75
CA ALA A 623 -30.02 -12.91 -23.86
C ALA A 623 -28.71 -13.12 -23.10
N ASP A 624 -27.55 -12.88 -23.75
CA ASP A 624 -26.22 -13.05 -23.17
C ASP A 624 -25.90 -12.02 -22.08
N ASP A 625 -26.53 -10.84 -22.17
CA ASP A 625 -26.40 -9.75 -21.21
C ASP A 625 -27.32 -9.91 -19.99
N ARG A 626 -28.17 -10.94 -19.95
CA ARG A 626 -29.05 -11.22 -18.80
C ARG A 626 -28.30 -11.95 -17.70
N TRP A 627 -28.55 -11.54 -16.45
CA TRP A 627 -28.07 -12.22 -15.26
C TRP A 627 -29.12 -13.22 -14.74
N LEU A 628 -28.71 -14.47 -14.58
CA LEU A 628 -29.57 -15.58 -14.15
C LEU A 628 -29.12 -16.14 -12.79
N THR A 629 -29.98 -16.94 -12.15
CA THR A 629 -29.66 -17.62 -10.88
C THR A 629 -28.45 -18.55 -10.99
N GLN A 630 -28.18 -19.10 -12.18
CA GLN A 630 -26.96 -19.89 -12.39
C GLN A 630 -25.70 -19.01 -12.36
N ASP A 631 -25.79 -17.75 -12.81
CA ASP A 631 -24.67 -16.81 -12.75
C ASP A 631 -24.34 -16.43 -11.30
N ASP A 632 -25.35 -16.31 -10.42
CA ASP A 632 -25.13 -16.14 -8.98
C ASP A 632 -24.32 -17.31 -8.40
N ARG A 633 -24.71 -18.56 -8.69
CA ARG A 633 -23.99 -19.74 -8.20
C ARG A 633 -22.57 -19.81 -8.73
N SER A 634 -22.38 -19.51 -10.03
CA SER A 634 -21.06 -19.46 -10.65
C SER A 634 -20.18 -18.38 -10.02
N LEU A 635 -20.75 -17.19 -9.73
CA LEU A 635 -20.04 -16.11 -9.04
C LEU A 635 -19.65 -16.54 -7.64
N GLU A 636 -20.57 -17.12 -6.86
CA GLU A 636 -20.27 -17.61 -5.50
C GLU A 636 -19.14 -18.65 -5.50
N GLN A 637 -19.17 -19.58 -6.46
CA GLN A 637 -18.12 -20.58 -6.61
C GLN A 637 -16.77 -19.93 -6.99
N SER A 638 -16.74 -19.08 -8.02
CA SER A 638 -15.52 -18.40 -8.45
C SER A 638 -14.93 -17.49 -7.36
N VAL A 639 -15.77 -16.90 -6.52
CA VAL A 639 -15.32 -16.12 -5.35
C VAL A 639 -14.64 -17.00 -4.31
N GLU A 640 -15.20 -18.18 -3.99
CA GLU A 640 -14.58 -19.09 -3.03
C GLU A 640 -13.28 -19.71 -3.56
N GLU A 641 -13.22 -20.04 -4.85
CA GLU A 641 -11.99 -20.49 -5.51
C GLU A 641 -10.92 -19.40 -5.55
N ALA A 642 -11.30 -18.15 -5.88
CA ALA A 642 -10.38 -17.02 -5.86
C ALA A 642 -9.81 -16.78 -4.46
N LYS A 643 -10.60 -16.99 -3.39
CA LYS A 643 -10.13 -16.77 -2.01
C LYS A 643 -9.10 -17.78 -1.51
N GLU A 644 -8.89 -18.90 -2.20
CA GLU A 644 -7.90 -19.88 -1.79
C GLU A 644 -6.48 -19.33 -1.93
N GLY A 645 -5.58 -19.63 -1.00
CA GLY A 645 -4.19 -19.18 -1.09
C GLY A 645 -3.24 -20.09 -0.32
N MET A 646 -1.98 -19.68 -0.23
CA MET A 646 -0.92 -20.41 0.48
C MET A 646 -0.07 -19.46 1.30
N ALA A 647 0.47 -19.96 2.41
CA ALA A 647 1.52 -19.30 3.16
C ALA A 647 2.63 -20.28 3.55
N PHE A 648 3.86 -19.76 3.63
CA PHE A 648 5.06 -20.53 3.94
C PHE A 648 5.87 -19.80 5.01
N PHE A 649 6.39 -20.55 5.98
CA PHE A 649 7.05 -19.99 7.16
C PHE A 649 8.40 -20.67 7.36
N ARG A 650 9.46 -19.87 7.47
CA ARG A 650 10.81 -20.34 7.81
C ARG A 650 11.50 -19.35 8.71
N VAL A 651 12.42 -19.83 9.54
CA VAL A 651 13.44 -18.99 10.13
C VAL A 651 14.79 -19.31 9.48
N LYS A 652 15.48 -18.29 8.96
CA LYS A 652 16.84 -18.42 8.44
C LYS A 652 17.75 -18.78 9.60
N THR A 653 18.44 -19.91 9.45
CA THR A 653 19.29 -20.50 10.48
C THR A 653 20.75 -20.22 10.23
#